data_AF-A0A933K7T1-F1
#
_entry.id   AF-A0A933K7T1-F1
#
_cell.length_a   1.000
_cell.length_b   1.000
_cell.length_c   1.000
_cell.angle_alpha   90.00
_cell.angle_beta   90.00
_cell.angle_gamma   90.00
#
_symmetry.space_group_name_H-M   'P 1'
#
loop_
_entity.id
_entity.type
_entity.pdbx_description
1 polymer ?
#
loop_
_entity_poly.entity_id
_entity_poly.type
_entity_poly.pdbx_seq_one_letter_code
_entity_poly.pdbx_strand_id
1 'polypeptide(L)'
;MSPVRIRDLVGVRPIRTVIHLDDPRDPTRRDEVQRCFVPTPEAVQVLRTVFSRMARGAGEGVFLQGPYGSGKSHLLTYLGLAASDETARESLAGEPGVTAILADVAAGSWLVASLPLVDHPARLALETLVTGSISRALADRNMISPGPEPEGRQGWMDSLLGALWAGGLRGVLLLVDELSEFLRAKPDARSFAEDIRFLQFLGERAESIPMVVVAGLQEGVEETGPIAPDAFQKIKDRYPGRFVLTAGHVGELVRQRILAPCPGSRAQVESIHRRLRACLPHWKVDAETFANLYPVHPETLQFLEQLKPLFSQHRGVVEFLVTRLAGSVERGVPPLIDAPAGTLLTADAILDHFRQRLKERMETAPLVDEVLSWWDGNLPATFPQEDERTLASRALKVLALASLFPYEKPITARQMAQILVVSVTDLEPSLNDHLTADVLDRMVSRGAYIVSQPGPEGDPLGRTYLLRRSADAALLAKARVREVAAGLAGRTEEILAAVTAAVDEDQLPLRQLAAQRRVRRAVGWQSTTREGWVVLGDPWSLPAPERDGMEREVGMSETDFFFFIVPPTIEATTPPTAAGPTTLPPELAALPLLVWVPRPLDDLEFLTEARARQLAVKKLEADPIPRAAEILKVLSPVLEDDRRHLVEIVLKSYFGGSIVGPSGPIDGALTGGLPTLDRLLERAVGSLLGQRYPRHFTVAPTGAMLGRSRLSELVESFLRSGSVATPQAVGGSVRQLLEGYLKTQSLAGRAGGGWQLRVDLARSETAGQLLESLGDDPMGIEDLYWRLRKGPLGLTR
;
A
#
# COMPACT_ATOMS: atom_id res chain seq x y z
N MET A 1 28.21 -36.09 -19.25
CA MET A 1 29.22 -35.40 -18.42
C MET A 1 28.49 -34.48 -17.47
N SER A 2 28.76 -34.54 -16.17
CA SER A 2 28.15 -33.61 -15.21
C SER A 2 28.52 -32.18 -15.58
N PRO A 3 27.57 -31.22 -15.52
CA PRO A 3 27.87 -29.83 -15.85
C PRO A 3 28.90 -29.26 -14.87
N VAL A 4 29.91 -28.56 -15.39
CA VAL A 4 30.93 -27.84 -14.60
C VAL A 4 30.22 -26.87 -13.65
N ARG A 5 30.61 -26.88 -12.38
CA ARG A 5 30.07 -26.00 -11.34
C ARG A 5 31.02 -24.85 -11.06
N ILE A 6 30.51 -23.80 -10.43
CA ILE A 6 31.30 -22.63 -10.05
C ILE A 6 32.48 -23.02 -9.14
N ARG A 7 32.26 -23.92 -8.16
CA ARG A 7 33.30 -24.43 -7.25
C ARG A 7 34.50 -25.06 -7.94
N ASP A 8 34.34 -25.55 -9.17
CA ASP A 8 35.42 -26.18 -9.94
C ASP A 8 36.35 -25.12 -10.55
N LEU A 9 35.92 -23.85 -10.59
CA LEU A 9 36.61 -22.74 -11.23
C LEU A 9 37.14 -21.71 -10.22
N VAL A 10 36.41 -21.52 -9.12
CA VAL A 10 36.71 -20.51 -8.10
C VAL A 10 36.24 -20.97 -6.72
N GLY A 11 37.13 -20.84 -5.74
CA GLY A 11 36.82 -21.01 -4.32
C GLY A 11 36.41 -19.69 -3.67
N VAL A 12 35.73 -19.80 -2.52
CA VAL A 12 35.39 -18.66 -1.66
C VAL A 12 36.22 -18.76 -0.40
N ARG A 13 37.02 -17.73 -0.10
CA ARG A 13 37.78 -17.69 1.14
C ARG A 13 36.80 -17.48 2.31
N PRO A 14 36.92 -18.23 3.41
CA PRO A 14 36.18 -17.91 4.62
C PRO A 14 36.69 -16.56 5.12
N ILE A 15 35.78 -15.58 5.30
CA ILE A 15 36.12 -14.27 5.87
C ILE A 15 35.24 -14.05 7.08
N ARG A 16 35.87 -13.81 8.22
CA ARG A 16 35.17 -13.32 9.41
C ARG A 16 35.00 -11.81 9.30
N THR A 17 33.76 -11.34 9.40
CA THR A 17 33.42 -9.91 9.26
C THR A 17 33.73 -9.10 10.53
N VAL A 18 33.98 -9.76 11.66
CA VAL A 18 34.33 -9.14 12.94
C VAL A 18 35.55 -9.85 13.52
N ILE A 19 36.61 -9.08 13.74
CA ILE A 19 37.85 -9.54 14.36
C ILE A 19 38.07 -8.69 15.61
N HIS A 20 38.27 -9.34 16.74
CA HIS A 20 38.57 -8.72 18.02
C HIS A 20 40.06 -8.85 18.32
N LEU A 21 40.63 -7.86 19.01
CA LEU A 21 42.04 -7.86 19.40
C LEU A 21 42.45 -9.08 20.26
N ASP A 22 41.50 -9.66 20.99
CA ASP A 22 41.73 -10.85 21.81
C ASP A 22 41.53 -12.18 21.07
N ASP A 23 41.07 -12.18 19.81
CA ASP A 23 40.86 -13.41 19.02
C ASP A 23 42.10 -14.32 18.96
N PRO A 24 43.36 -13.84 18.84
CA PRO A 24 44.55 -14.70 18.78
C PRO A 24 44.81 -15.56 20.02
N ARG A 25 44.08 -15.33 21.13
CA ARG A 25 44.15 -16.16 22.35
C ARG A 25 43.51 -17.54 22.15
N ASP A 26 42.58 -17.66 21.22
CA ASP A 26 41.98 -18.94 20.80
C ASP A 26 42.75 -19.49 19.60
N PRO A 27 43.35 -20.69 19.68
CA PRO A 27 44.12 -21.28 18.58
C PRO A 27 43.37 -21.36 17.26
N THR A 28 42.06 -21.62 17.29
CA THR A 28 41.25 -21.72 16.07
C THR A 28 41.08 -20.36 15.40
N ARG A 29 40.80 -19.32 16.20
CA ARG A 29 40.63 -17.94 15.71
C ARG A 29 41.96 -17.32 15.30
N ARG A 30 43.06 -17.73 15.91
CA ARG A 30 44.41 -17.32 15.55
C ARG A 30 44.74 -17.70 14.11
N ASP A 31 44.51 -18.97 13.74
CA ASP A 31 44.70 -19.47 12.37
C ASP A 31 43.80 -18.72 11.37
N GLU A 32 42.56 -18.40 11.78
CA GLU A 32 41.62 -17.65 10.96
C GLU A 32 42.08 -16.21 10.71
N VAL A 33 42.54 -15.49 11.74
CA VAL A 33 43.05 -14.11 11.61
C VAL A 33 44.20 -14.06 10.60
N GLN A 34 45.11 -15.03 10.66
CA GLN A 34 46.23 -15.17 9.71
C GLN A 34 45.75 -15.46 8.28
N ARG A 35 44.87 -16.45 8.09
CA ARG A 35 44.37 -16.85 6.77
C ARG A 35 43.53 -15.77 6.10
N CYS A 36 42.79 -15.00 6.88
CA CYS A 36 41.91 -13.95 6.37
C CYS A 36 42.63 -12.62 6.13
N PHE A 37 43.85 -12.44 6.65
CA PHE A 37 44.57 -11.17 6.50
C PHE A 37 45.01 -10.97 5.06
N VAL A 38 44.69 -9.79 4.52
CA VAL A 38 45.09 -9.39 3.16
C VAL A 38 45.91 -8.11 3.28
N PRO A 39 47.20 -8.13 2.87
CA PRO A 39 48.08 -6.98 2.96
C PRO A 39 47.69 -5.92 1.91
N THR A 40 46.87 -4.94 2.29
CA THR A 40 46.62 -3.76 1.44
C THR A 40 47.84 -2.84 1.44
N PRO A 41 48.03 -1.97 0.43
CA PRO A 41 49.16 -1.04 0.39
C PRO A 41 49.32 -0.20 1.67
N GLU A 42 48.21 0.27 2.24
CA GLU A 42 48.19 1.04 3.49
C GLU A 42 48.57 0.17 4.70
N ALA A 43 48.03 -1.05 4.78
CA ALA A 43 48.36 -2.00 5.83
C ALA A 43 49.85 -2.39 5.80
N VAL A 44 50.40 -2.63 4.61
CA VAL A 44 51.83 -2.91 4.39
C VAL A 44 52.69 -1.74 4.86
N GLN A 45 52.28 -0.49 4.60
CA GLN A 45 53.00 0.69 5.06
C GLN A 45 53.03 0.82 6.60
N VAL A 46 51.92 0.50 7.27
CA VAL A 46 51.85 0.46 8.75
C VAL A 46 52.78 -0.62 9.29
N LEU A 47 52.68 -1.85 8.76
CA LEU A 47 53.53 -2.98 9.16
C LEU A 47 55.01 -2.65 8.98
N ARG A 48 55.38 -2.06 7.84
CA ARG A 48 56.75 -1.64 7.54
C ARG A 48 57.28 -0.63 8.55
N THR A 49 56.47 0.38 8.90
CA THR A 49 56.85 1.41 9.88
C THR A 49 57.05 0.81 11.26
N VAL A 50 56.07 0.05 11.74
CA VAL A 50 56.09 -0.55 13.09
C VAL A 50 57.25 -1.54 13.23
N PHE A 51 57.38 -2.49 12.30
CA PHE A 51 58.48 -3.46 12.36
C PHE A 51 59.85 -2.81 12.16
N SER A 52 59.97 -1.73 11.39
CA SER A 52 61.24 -0.99 11.27
C SER A 52 61.66 -0.34 12.59
N ARG A 53 60.71 0.16 13.40
CA ARG A 53 61.01 0.68 14.74
C ARG A 53 61.41 -0.43 15.69
N MET A 54 60.66 -1.53 15.66
CA MET A 54 60.94 -2.71 16.49
C MET A 54 62.32 -3.32 16.20
N ALA A 55 62.73 -3.40 14.93
CA ALA A 55 64.05 -3.89 14.52
C ALA A 55 65.18 -3.03 15.10
N ARG A 56 64.97 -1.71 15.22
CA ARG A 56 65.95 -0.75 15.77
C ARG A 56 65.90 -0.65 17.30
N GLY A 57 64.99 -1.34 17.98
CA GLY A 57 64.79 -1.18 19.42
C GLY A 57 64.26 0.19 19.84
N ALA A 58 63.63 0.93 18.92
CA ALA A 58 63.08 2.26 19.17
C ALA A 58 61.56 2.18 19.40
N GLY A 59 61.01 3.12 20.17
CA GLY A 59 59.57 3.29 20.30
C GLY A 59 59.02 4.34 19.33
N GLU A 60 57.69 4.35 19.16
CA GLU A 60 56.96 5.33 18.35
C GLU A 60 55.45 5.28 18.67
N GLY A 61 54.82 6.46 18.70
CA GLY A 61 53.36 6.58 18.71
C GLY A 61 52.79 6.55 17.27
N VAL A 62 51.84 5.67 17.03
CA VAL A 62 51.18 5.45 15.74
C VAL A 62 49.66 5.58 15.89
N PHE A 63 49.06 6.42 15.03
CA PHE A 63 47.62 6.53 14.86
C PHE A 63 47.19 5.90 13.53
N LEU A 64 46.23 4.99 13.63
CA LEU A 64 45.60 4.31 12.53
C LEU A 64 44.16 4.82 12.37
N GLN A 65 43.95 5.73 11.43
CA GLN A 65 42.65 6.34 11.17
C GLN A 65 41.93 5.58 10.05
N GLY A 66 40.61 5.47 10.12
CA GLY A 66 39.82 4.94 9.01
C GLY A 66 38.38 4.63 9.43
N PRO A 67 37.41 4.69 8.50
CA PRO A 67 36.00 4.47 8.81
C PRO A 67 35.75 3.05 9.33
N TYR A 68 34.57 2.81 9.91
CA TYR A 68 34.15 1.47 10.30
C TYR A 68 34.22 0.49 9.11
N GLY A 69 34.78 -0.69 9.32
CA GLY A 69 34.95 -1.70 8.27
C GLY A 69 36.17 -1.52 7.35
N SER A 70 37.04 -0.54 7.59
CA SER A 70 38.34 -0.37 6.87
C SER A 70 39.39 -1.43 7.21
N GLY A 71 39.16 -2.25 8.25
CA GLY A 71 40.07 -3.32 8.66
C GLY A 71 41.07 -2.96 9.76
N LYS A 72 40.89 -1.83 10.48
CA LYS A 72 41.75 -1.39 11.61
C LYS A 72 42.00 -2.50 12.64
N SER A 73 40.94 -3.05 13.22
CA SER A 73 41.02 -4.10 14.24
C SER A 73 41.73 -5.34 13.71
N HIS A 74 41.50 -5.73 12.44
CA HIS A 74 42.21 -6.84 11.80
C HIS A 74 43.70 -6.56 11.66
N LEU A 75 44.08 -5.35 11.21
CA LEU A 75 45.48 -4.96 11.10
C LEU A 75 46.17 -4.93 12.47
N LEU A 76 45.56 -4.35 13.49
CA LEU A 76 46.11 -4.35 14.87
C LEU A 76 46.30 -5.79 15.37
N THR A 77 45.28 -6.62 15.25
CA THR A 77 45.31 -8.02 15.70
C THR A 77 46.39 -8.82 14.95
N TYR A 78 46.47 -8.67 13.64
CA TYR A 78 47.47 -9.33 12.81
C TYR A 78 48.89 -8.85 13.13
N LEU A 79 49.08 -7.55 13.38
CA LEU A 79 50.36 -6.96 13.76
C LEU A 79 50.86 -7.56 15.08
N GLY A 80 49.99 -7.69 16.10
CA GLY A 80 50.33 -8.36 17.36
C GLY A 80 50.67 -9.84 17.18
N LEU A 81 49.96 -10.53 16.29
CA LEU A 81 50.19 -11.93 15.96
C LEU A 81 51.54 -12.13 15.25
N ALA A 82 51.85 -11.34 14.21
CA ALA A 82 53.12 -11.40 13.47
C ALA A 82 54.34 -10.96 14.30
N ALA A 83 54.14 -10.10 15.30
CA ALA A 83 55.16 -9.78 16.29
C ALA A 83 55.45 -10.94 17.26
N SER A 84 54.45 -11.77 17.54
CA SER A 84 54.53 -12.85 18.54
C SER A 84 54.88 -14.21 17.95
N ASP A 85 54.54 -14.46 16.67
CA ASP A 85 54.68 -15.76 16.00
C ASP A 85 55.31 -15.62 14.62
N GLU A 86 56.29 -16.49 14.34
CA GLU A 86 56.95 -16.53 13.03
C GLU A 86 56.02 -17.10 11.95
N THR A 87 55.19 -18.10 12.29
CA THR A 87 54.29 -18.76 11.33
C THR A 87 53.27 -17.79 10.75
N ALA A 88 52.86 -16.79 11.54
CA ALA A 88 51.94 -15.74 11.12
C ALA A 88 52.48 -14.85 9.99
N ARG A 89 53.81 -14.83 9.80
CA ARG A 89 54.49 -14.00 8.79
C ARG A 89 54.44 -14.61 7.39
N GLU A 90 54.01 -15.87 7.25
CA GLU A 90 53.87 -16.53 5.94
C GLU A 90 52.94 -15.76 4.99
N SER A 91 51.89 -15.11 5.50
CA SER A 91 50.97 -14.31 4.68
C SER A 91 51.61 -13.01 4.14
N LEU A 92 52.81 -12.64 4.62
CA LEU A 92 53.61 -11.51 4.12
C LEU A 92 54.71 -11.95 3.15
N ALA A 93 54.81 -13.23 2.78
CA ALA A 93 55.85 -13.72 1.88
C ALA A 93 55.85 -13.03 0.49
N GLY A 94 54.71 -12.48 0.06
CA GLY A 94 54.58 -11.70 -1.17
C GLY A 94 55.04 -10.23 -1.07
N GLU A 95 55.39 -9.75 0.12
CA GLU A 95 55.70 -8.34 0.40
C GLU A 95 57.18 -8.18 0.80
N PRO A 96 58.12 -8.21 -0.17
CA PRO A 96 59.55 -8.34 0.09
C PRO A 96 60.12 -7.22 0.98
N GLY A 97 59.54 -6.02 0.91
CA GLY A 97 59.94 -4.88 1.74
C GLY A 97 59.62 -5.03 3.23
N VAL A 98 58.60 -5.80 3.59
CA VAL A 98 58.26 -6.09 5.01
C VAL A 98 58.99 -7.35 5.47
N THR A 99 59.07 -8.38 4.63
CA THR A 99 59.77 -9.64 4.95
C THR A 99 61.24 -9.39 5.29
N ALA A 100 61.92 -8.50 4.56
CA ALA A 100 63.31 -8.14 4.84
C ALA A 100 63.51 -7.52 6.24
N ILE A 101 62.57 -6.69 6.69
CA ILE A 101 62.63 -6.04 8.02
C ILE A 101 62.29 -7.03 9.12
N LEU A 102 61.32 -7.92 8.88
CA LEU A 102 60.91 -8.94 9.84
C LEU A 102 62.03 -9.92 10.19
N ALA A 103 62.98 -10.14 9.27
CA ALA A 103 64.17 -10.96 9.53
C ALA A 103 65.01 -10.43 10.72
N ASP A 104 65.00 -9.11 10.95
CA ASP A 104 65.73 -8.46 12.06
C ASP A 104 64.92 -8.41 13.37
N VAL A 105 63.63 -8.80 13.33
CA VAL A 105 62.72 -8.82 14.47
C VAL A 105 62.43 -10.27 14.87
N ALA A 106 63.12 -10.77 15.88
CA ALA A 106 62.84 -12.11 16.42
C ALA A 106 61.40 -12.19 16.96
N ALA A 107 60.62 -13.18 16.51
CA ALA A 107 59.25 -13.41 17.00
C ALA A 107 59.25 -13.58 18.53
N GLY A 108 58.30 -12.93 19.21
CA GLY A 108 58.17 -12.96 20.66
C GLY A 108 59.15 -12.06 21.43
N SER A 109 60.10 -11.39 20.76
CA SER A 109 61.08 -10.50 21.41
C SER A 109 60.49 -9.21 21.98
N TRP A 110 59.24 -8.88 21.65
CA TRP A 110 58.48 -7.76 22.20
C TRP A 110 57.29 -8.26 23.01
N LEU A 111 56.93 -7.56 24.08
CA LEU A 111 55.70 -7.80 24.83
C LEU A 111 54.52 -7.21 24.05
N VAL A 112 53.57 -8.04 23.63
CA VAL A 112 52.36 -7.58 22.94
C VAL A 112 51.23 -7.42 23.95
N ALA A 113 50.78 -6.18 24.17
CA ALA A 113 49.64 -5.86 25.03
C ALA A 113 48.49 -5.35 24.15
N SER A 114 47.35 -6.03 24.21
CA SER A 114 46.16 -5.68 23.42
C SER A 114 45.07 -5.10 24.32
N LEU A 115 44.48 -3.99 23.90
CA LEU A 115 43.46 -3.25 24.63
C LEU A 115 42.27 -2.91 23.72
N PRO A 116 41.25 -3.77 23.65
CA PRO A 116 39.97 -3.44 23.00
C PRO A 116 39.16 -2.52 23.93
N LEU A 117 39.12 -1.21 23.68
CA LEU A 117 38.44 -0.27 24.58
C LEU A 117 36.91 -0.43 24.59
N VAL A 118 36.34 -1.02 23.53
CA VAL A 118 34.89 -1.29 23.42
C VAL A 118 34.38 -2.22 24.53
N ASP A 119 35.23 -3.08 25.08
CA ASP A 119 34.86 -4.05 26.12
C ASP A 119 34.85 -3.43 27.53
N HIS A 120 35.20 -2.14 27.64
CA HIS A 120 35.37 -1.44 28.91
C HIS A 120 34.40 -0.26 29.05
N PRO A 121 33.77 -0.08 30.23
CA PRO A 121 32.95 1.09 30.49
C PRO A 121 33.74 2.40 30.35
N ALA A 122 33.20 3.36 29.60
CA ALA A 122 33.84 4.65 29.34
C ALA A 122 34.15 5.49 30.61
N ARG A 123 33.54 5.16 31.76
CA ARG A 123 33.86 5.78 33.06
C ARG A 123 35.25 5.43 33.61
N LEU A 124 35.86 4.35 33.15
CA LEU A 124 37.20 3.94 33.59
C LEU A 124 38.26 4.83 32.95
N ALA A 125 39.32 5.16 33.70
CA ALA A 125 40.44 5.93 33.17
C ALA A 125 41.25 5.09 32.17
N LEU A 126 41.68 5.70 31.05
CA LEU A 126 42.52 5.05 30.04
C LEU A 126 43.82 4.54 30.64
N GLU A 127 44.39 5.29 31.59
CA GLU A 127 45.59 4.92 32.35
C GLU A 127 45.44 3.56 33.04
N THR A 128 44.31 3.33 33.72
CA THR A 128 44.02 2.06 34.41
C THR A 128 43.88 0.91 33.42
N LEU A 129 43.27 1.16 32.26
CA LEU A 129 43.07 0.15 31.22
C LEU A 129 44.40 -0.24 30.54
N VAL A 130 45.24 0.74 30.20
CA VAL A 130 46.55 0.51 29.59
C VAL A 130 47.47 -0.24 30.54
N THR A 131 47.63 0.25 31.78
CA THR A 131 48.47 -0.42 32.78
C THR A 131 47.97 -1.85 33.05
N GLY A 132 46.66 -2.04 33.21
CA GLY A 132 46.05 -3.36 33.38
C GLY A 132 46.28 -4.30 32.20
N SER A 133 46.23 -3.81 30.95
CA SER A 133 46.48 -4.63 29.76
C SER A 133 47.93 -5.11 29.67
N ILE A 134 48.89 -4.26 30.05
CA ILE A 134 50.32 -4.60 30.08
C ILE A 134 50.61 -5.58 31.21
N SER A 135 50.07 -5.34 32.41
CA SER A 135 50.18 -6.26 33.55
C SER A 135 49.64 -7.65 33.21
N ARG A 136 48.52 -7.73 32.48
CA ARG A 136 47.96 -9.00 31.99
C ARG A 136 48.90 -9.67 30.99
N ALA A 137 49.45 -8.94 30.02
CA ALA A 137 50.38 -9.49 29.04
C ALA A 137 51.67 -10.04 29.68
N LEU A 138 52.17 -9.38 30.74
CA LEU A 138 53.30 -9.89 31.54
C LEU A 138 52.91 -11.19 32.27
N ALA A 139 51.74 -11.23 32.89
CA ALA A 139 51.24 -12.42 33.59
C ALA A 139 51.04 -13.61 32.63
N ASP A 140 50.54 -13.38 31.42
CA ASP A 140 50.38 -14.40 30.37
C ASP A 140 51.74 -15.04 29.97
N ARG A 141 52.86 -14.35 30.23
CA ARG A 141 54.25 -14.85 30.05
C ARG A 141 54.91 -15.34 31.35
N ASN A 142 54.14 -15.48 32.44
CA ASN A 142 54.65 -15.79 33.78
C ASN A 142 55.69 -14.78 34.32
N MET A 143 55.60 -13.51 33.90
CA MET A 143 56.47 -12.43 34.35
C MET A 143 55.81 -11.64 35.49
N ILE A 144 56.63 -11.07 36.37
CA ILE A 144 56.15 -10.25 37.49
C ILE A 144 55.66 -8.91 36.95
N SER A 145 54.39 -8.59 37.21
CA SER A 145 53.83 -7.28 36.89
C SER A 145 54.35 -6.21 37.87
N PRO A 146 54.62 -4.98 37.39
CA PRO A 146 54.79 -3.83 38.27
C PRO A 146 53.59 -3.67 39.20
N GLY A 147 53.83 -3.38 40.48
CA GLY A 147 52.79 -3.00 41.44
C GLY A 147 52.41 -1.51 41.31
N PRO A 148 51.40 -1.03 42.05
CA PRO A 148 51.13 0.40 42.15
C PRO A 148 52.33 1.08 42.83
N GLU A 149 53.03 1.95 42.08
CA GLU A 149 54.21 2.64 42.59
C GLU A 149 53.85 3.93 43.35
N PRO A 150 54.57 4.25 44.44
CA PRO A 150 54.41 5.54 45.14
C PRO A 150 54.80 6.75 44.28
N GLU A 151 55.65 6.56 43.26
CA GLU A 151 56.27 7.63 42.45
C GLU A 151 55.44 8.04 41.21
N GLY A 152 54.21 7.53 41.08
CA GLY A 152 53.31 7.87 39.99
C GLY A 152 53.70 7.23 38.65
N ARG A 153 53.28 7.86 37.54
CA ARG A 153 53.39 7.30 36.18
C ARG A 153 54.81 6.93 35.75
N GLN A 154 55.82 7.68 36.21
CA GLN A 154 57.19 7.50 35.78
C GLN A 154 57.83 6.27 36.43
N GLY A 155 57.70 6.13 37.76
CA GLY A 155 58.20 4.95 38.46
C GLY A 155 57.57 3.66 37.94
N TRP A 156 56.25 3.66 37.67
CA TRP A 156 55.59 2.50 37.06
C TRP A 156 56.21 2.09 35.71
N MET A 157 56.61 3.07 34.88
CA MET A 157 57.30 2.79 33.61
C MET A 157 58.71 2.24 33.80
N ASP A 158 59.45 2.74 34.79
CA ASP A 158 60.79 2.26 35.09
C ASP A 158 60.75 0.81 35.60
N SER A 159 59.79 0.47 36.45
CA SER A 159 59.54 -0.92 36.86
C SER A 159 59.09 -1.83 35.72
N LEU A 160 58.27 -1.32 34.79
CA LEU A 160 57.92 -2.06 33.58
C LEU A 160 59.17 -2.39 32.76
N LEU A 161 60.06 -1.43 32.52
CA LEU A 161 61.32 -1.67 31.79
C LEU A 161 62.20 -2.70 32.51
N GLY A 162 62.32 -2.61 33.83
CA GLY A 162 63.02 -3.60 34.64
C GLY A 162 62.47 -5.01 34.45
N ALA A 163 61.15 -5.17 34.46
CA ALA A 163 60.49 -6.45 34.22
C ALA A 163 60.74 -6.98 32.79
N LEU A 164 60.67 -6.11 31.77
CA LEU A 164 60.91 -6.47 30.37
C LEU A 164 62.34 -6.97 30.14
N TRP A 165 63.34 -6.23 30.63
CA TRP A 165 64.74 -6.61 30.48
C TRP A 165 65.08 -7.89 31.24
N ALA A 166 64.53 -8.07 32.45
CA ALA A 166 64.67 -9.32 33.21
C ALA A 166 64.07 -10.52 32.46
N GLY A 167 62.98 -10.30 31.70
CA GLY A 167 62.37 -11.31 30.83
C GLY A 167 63.00 -11.43 29.43
N GLY A 168 64.10 -10.71 29.14
CA GLY A 168 64.77 -10.74 27.84
C GLY A 168 63.99 -10.09 26.70
N LEU A 169 63.01 -9.24 27.01
CA LEU A 169 62.20 -8.53 26.03
C LEU A 169 62.85 -7.21 25.62
N ARG A 170 62.74 -6.89 24.33
CA ARG A 170 63.31 -5.68 23.71
C ARG A 170 62.43 -4.44 23.89
N GLY A 171 61.15 -4.62 24.20
CA GLY A 171 60.20 -3.51 24.33
C GLY A 171 58.74 -3.96 24.43
N VAL A 172 57.83 -2.98 24.40
CA VAL A 172 56.37 -3.19 24.43
C VAL A 172 55.72 -2.74 23.13
N LEU A 173 54.86 -3.58 22.58
CA LEU A 173 53.93 -3.25 21.52
C LEU A 173 52.53 -3.16 22.13
N LEU A 174 52.04 -1.93 22.31
CA LEU A 174 50.71 -1.65 22.85
C LEU A 174 49.74 -1.39 21.70
N LEU A 175 48.72 -2.24 21.58
CA LEU A 175 47.68 -2.15 20.57
C LEU A 175 46.38 -1.69 21.22
N VAL A 176 45.88 -0.53 20.81
CA VAL A 176 44.66 0.07 21.37
C VAL A 176 43.62 0.19 20.26
N ASP A 177 42.45 -0.41 20.44
CA ASP A 177 41.36 -0.35 19.45
C ASP A 177 40.18 0.50 19.94
N GLU A 178 39.46 1.11 19.00
CA GLU A 178 38.31 2.00 19.24
C GLU A 178 38.58 3.19 20.19
N LEU A 179 39.76 3.80 20.10
CA LEU A 179 40.15 4.92 20.97
C LEU A 179 39.24 6.14 20.82
N SER A 180 38.87 6.50 19.59
CA SER A 180 38.00 7.67 19.33
C SER A 180 36.61 7.51 19.94
N GLU A 181 36.02 6.31 19.86
CA GLU A 181 34.70 6.02 20.43
C GLU A 181 34.74 6.01 21.96
N PHE A 182 35.79 5.43 22.55
CA PHE A 182 35.97 5.43 24.00
C PHE A 182 36.11 6.84 24.58
N LEU A 183 36.85 7.72 23.90
CA LEU A 183 36.98 9.13 24.28
C LEU A 183 35.65 9.87 24.10
N ARG A 184 34.95 9.68 22.98
CA ARG A 184 33.63 10.30 22.72
C ARG A 184 32.58 9.89 23.76
N ALA A 185 32.64 8.65 24.27
CA ALA A 185 31.71 8.12 25.26
C ALA A 185 32.00 8.56 26.71
N LYS A 186 33.00 9.44 26.95
CA LYS A 186 33.33 9.90 28.30
C LYS A 186 32.16 10.66 28.94
N PRO A 187 31.85 10.37 30.21
CA PRO A 187 30.66 10.94 30.86
C PRO A 187 30.79 12.44 31.16
N ASP A 188 32.01 12.97 31.26
CA ASP A 188 32.25 14.35 31.63
C ASP A 188 33.56 14.90 31.01
N ALA A 189 33.65 16.22 30.89
CA ALA A 189 34.81 16.89 30.27
C ALA A 189 36.11 16.73 31.06
N ARG A 190 36.03 16.50 32.39
CA ARG A 190 37.22 16.32 33.23
C ARG A 190 37.83 14.94 33.01
N SER A 191 37.04 13.88 32.97
CA SER A 191 37.52 12.53 32.66
C SER A 191 38.10 12.43 31.25
N PHE A 192 37.45 13.07 30.26
CA PHE A 192 38.01 13.21 28.92
C PHE A 192 39.37 13.94 28.90
N ALA A 193 39.49 15.09 29.60
CA ALA A 193 40.73 15.86 29.65
C ALA A 193 41.89 15.11 30.33
N GLU A 194 41.62 14.32 31.37
CA GLU A 194 42.63 13.47 32.02
C GLU A 194 43.14 12.36 31.10
N ASP A 195 42.24 11.70 30.34
CA ASP A 195 42.65 10.68 29.37
C ASP A 195 43.45 11.27 28.21
N ILE A 196 43.12 12.49 27.77
CA ILE A 196 43.92 13.24 26.80
C ILE A 196 45.32 13.55 27.35
N ARG A 197 45.44 13.96 28.62
CA ARG A 197 46.75 14.17 29.26
C ARG A 197 47.55 12.87 29.37
N PHE A 198 46.88 11.76 29.66
CA PHE A 198 47.54 10.45 29.70
C PHE A 198 48.02 10.00 28.31
N LEU A 199 47.23 10.22 27.24
CA LEU A 199 47.66 9.96 25.87
C LEU A 199 48.89 10.78 25.47
N GLN A 200 48.98 12.05 25.90
CA GLN A 200 50.17 12.88 25.71
C GLN A 200 51.39 12.29 26.42
N PHE A 201 51.24 11.90 27.69
CA PHE A 201 52.29 11.24 28.46
C PHE A 201 52.76 9.94 27.77
N LEU A 202 51.82 9.13 27.28
CA LEU A 202 52.12 7.86 26.62
C LEU A 202 52.91 8.06 25.31
N GLY A 203 52.55 9.06 24.50
CA GLY A 203 53.28 9.38 23.26
C GLY A 203 54.69 9.90 23.53
N GLU A 204 54.87 10.74 24.55
CA GLU A 204 56.18 11.26 24.96
C GLU A 204 57.11 10.15 25.50
N ARG A 205 56.54 9.18 26.22
CA ARG A 205 57.30 8.01 26.66
C ARG A 205 57.63 7.07 25.51
N ALA A 206 56.71 6.84 24.59
CA ALA A 206 56.98 6.04 23.39
C ALA A 206 58.17 6.56 22.57
N GLU A 207 58.51 7.85 22.62
CA GLU A 207 59.71 8.39 21.95
C GLU A 207 61.02 8.09 22.69
N SER A 208 60.98 7.96 24.02
CA SER A 208 62.17 7.85 24.89
C SER A 208 62.49 6.42 25.33
N ILE A 209 61.53 5.50 25.22
CA ILE A 209 61.71 4.08 25.61
C ILE A 209 61.31 3.14 24.46
N PRO A 210 61.73 1.86 24.48
CA PRO A 210 61.33 0.86 23.48
C PRO A 210 59.84 0.48 23.59
N MET A 211 58.94 1.41 23.28
CA MET A 211 57.50 1.25 23.36
C MET A 211 56.85 1.74 22.07
N VAL A 212 56.23 0.83 21.32
CA VAL A 212 55.44 1.15 20.14
C VAL A 212 53.97 1.12 20.52
N VAL A 213 53.28 2.24 20.33
CA VAL A 213 51.85 2.36 20.62
C VAL A 213 51.11 2.51 19.31
N VAL A 214 50.21 1.59 18.98
CA VAL A 214 49.37 1.67 17.78
C VAL A 214 47.92 1.79 18.22
N ALA A 215 47.33 2.96 18.02
CA ALA A 215 45.94 3.23 18.38
C ALA A 215 45.05 3.39 17.14
N GLY A 216 43.94 2.65 17.11
CA GLY A 216 42.90 2.72 16.08
C GLY A 216 41.87 3.81 16.36
N LEU A 217 41.58 4.64 15.34
CA LEU A 217 40.62 5.74 15.41
C LEU A 217 39.68 5.72 14.20
N GLN A 218 38.42 6.08 14.40
CA GLN A 218 37.44 6.19 13.29
C GLN A 218 37.61 7.50 12.53
N GLU A 219 37.67 8.59 13.28
CA GLU A 219 37.90 9.96 12.83
C GLU A 219 39.14 10.52 13.55
N GLY A 220 39.63 11.69 13.14
CA GLY A 220 40.70 12.36 13.89
C GLY A 220 40.25 12.61 15.33
N VAL A 221 41.16 12.50 16.31
CA VAL A 221 40.84 12.73 17.74
C VAL A 221 40.18 14.11 17.95
N GLU A 222 40.43 15.05 17.05
CA GLU A 222 39.93 16.44 17.08
C GLU A 222 38.41 16.55 16.94
N GLU A 223 37.76 15.51 16.41
CA GLU A 223 36.31 15.44 16.18
C GLU A 223 35.58 14.73 17.33
N THR A 224 36.28 14.41 18.44
CA THR A 224 35.76 13.57 19.53
C THR A 224 35.31 14.32 20.80
N GLY A 225 35.45 15.66 20.87
CA GLY A 225 34.94 16.44 22.02
C GLY A 225 35.24 17.95 22.00
N PRO A 226 34.66 18.74 22.94
CA PRO A 226 34.81 20.20 23.00
C PRO A 226 36.11 20.61 23.73
N ILE A 227 37.26 20.51 23.07
CA ILE A 227 38.56 21.00 23.58
C ILE A 227 39.18 22.01 22.61
N ALA A 228 40.01 22.92 23.16
CA ALA A 228 40.83 23.84 22.39
C ALA A 228 41.77 23.11 21.40
N PRO A 229 41.82 23.53 20.12
CA PRO A 229 42.64 22.91 19.06
C PRO A 229 44.10 22.62 19.44
N ASP A 230 44.70 23.43 20.32
CA ASP A 230 46.09 23.31 20.76
C ASP A 230 46.43 22.00 21.48
N ALA A 231 45.48 21.40 22.21
CA ALA A 231 45.71 20.13 22.91
C ALA A 231 45.81 18.95 21.94
N PHE A 232 45.04 18.99 20.84
CA PHE A 232 45.09 17.97 19.79
C PHE A 232 46.35 18.07 18.96
N GLN A 233 46.80 19.29 18.64
CA GLN A 233 48.07 19.50 17.93
C GLN A 233 49.25 18.92 18.72
N LYS A 234 49.28 19.11 20.04
CA LYS A 234 50.32 18.54 20.93
C LYS A 234 50.32 17.01 20.99
N ILE A 235 49.15 16.36 20.88
CA ILE A 235 49.06 14.90 20.77
C ILE A 235 49.56 14.48 19.40
N LYS A 236 49.09 15.13 18.34
CA LYS A 236 49.51 14.88 16.96
C LYS A 236 51.05 14.89 16.85
N ASP A 237 51.72 15.90 17.38
CA ASP A 237 53.18 16.02 17.28
C ASP A 237 53.93 14.86 17.97
N ARG A 238 53.33 14.23 18.99
CA ARG A 238 53.88 13.07 19.73
C ARG A 238 53.54 11.71 19.12
N TYR A 239 52.64 11.66 18.13
CA TYR A 239 52.27 10.46 17.38
C TYR A 239 52.56 10.71 15.89
N PRO A 240 53.84 10.66 15.47
CA PRO A 240 54.28 11.01 14.12
C PRO A 240 53.81 9.99 13.07
N GLY A 241 53.63 8.72 13.44
CA GLY A 241 53.13 7.68 12.55
C GLY A 241 51.62 7.80 12.34
N ARG A 242 51.16 8.61 11.38
CA ARG A 242 49.73 8.77 11.09
C ARG A 242 49.39 8.11 9.77
N PHE A 243 48.61 7.03 9.85
CA PHE A 243 48.19 6.26 8.68
C PHE A 243 46.67 6.31 8.54
N VAL A 244 46.20 6.43 7.30
CA VAL A 244 44.78 6.41 6.99
C VAL A 244 44.50 5.13 6.21
N LEU A 245 43.71 4.23 6.78
CA LEU A 245 43.13 3.10 6.07
C LEU A 245 41.93 3.59 5.29
N THR A 246 42.03 3.50 3.97
CA THR A 246 40.92 3.81 3.09
C THR A 246 39.97 2.62 3.03
N ALA A 247 38.70 2.92 2.80
CA ALA A 247 37.72 1.95 2.36
C ALA A 247 38.05 1.56 0.90
N GLY A 248 38.86 0.52 0.70
CA GLY A 248 39.27 0.06 -0.64
C GLY A 248 38.07 -0.23 -1.56
N HIS A 249 38.22 -0.09 -2.88
CA HIS A 249 37.12 -0.33 -3.83
C HIS A 249 36.55 -1.76 -3.69
N VAL A 250 35.24 -1.93 -3.84
CA VAL A 250 34.59 -3.24 -3.59
C VAL A 250 35.12 -4.29 -4.54
N GLY A 251 35.38 -3.92 -5.80
CA GLY A 251 35.97 -4.82 -6.78
C GLY A 251 37.32 -5.38 -6.37
N GLU A 252 38.20 -4.56 -5.81
CA GLU A 252 39.51 -5.00 -5.32
C GLU A 252 39.36 -5.92 -4.09
N LEU A 253 38.45 -5.54 -3.18
CA LEU A 253 38.11 -6.36 -2.02
C LEU A 253 37.60 -7.74 -2.43
N VAL A 254 36.72 -7.83 -3.44
CA VAL A 254 36.19 -9.09 -3.95
C VAL A 254 37.32 -9.95 -4.52
N ARG A 255 38.14 -9.35 -5.41
CA ARG A 255 39.22 -10.04 -6.12
C ARG A 255 40.31 -10.57 -5.19
N GLN A 256 40.76 -9.76 -4.21
CA GLN A 256 41.91 -10.10 -3.38
C GLN A 256 41.52 -10.84 -2.10
N ARG A 257 40.32 -10.58 -1.55
CA ARG A 257 39.93 -11.09 -0.22
C ARG A 257 38.91 -12.22 -0.27
N ILE A 258 37.96 -12.22 -1.21
CA ILE A 258 36.83 -13.16 -1.21
C ILE A 258 37.03 -14.31 -2.20
N LEU A 259 37.37 -14.00 -3.45
CA LEU A 259 37.46 -14.98 -4.52
C LEU A 259 38.87 -15.58 -4.60
N ALA A 260 38.95 -16.91 -4.74
CA ALA A 260 40.19 -17.65 -4.93
C ALA A 260 40.12 -18.46 -6.24
N PRO A 261 40.62 -17.94 -7.36
CA PRO A 261 40.61 -18.65 -8.64
C PRO A 261 41.36 -19.97 -8.55
N CYS A 262 40.78 -21.06 -9.07
CA CYS A 262 41.45 -22.35 -9.14
C CYS A 262 42.54 -22.34 -10.24
N PRO A 263 43.67 -23.06 -10.06
CA PRO A 263 44.69 -23.16 -11.09
C PRO A 263 44.12 -23.69 -12.41
N GLY A 264 44.37 -22.98 -13.52
CA GLY A 264 43.90 -23.37 -14.85
C GLY A 264 42.43 -23.04 -15.18
N SER A 265 41.67 -22.42 -14.28
CA SER A 265 40.25 -22.12 -14.51
C SER A 265 39.99 -21.02 -15.54
N ARG A 266 41.01 -20.19 -15.84
CA ARG A 266 40.89 -18.99 -16.70
C ARG A 266 40.28 -19.27 -18.06
N ALA A 267 40.73 -20.29 -18.78
CA ALA A 267 40.23 -20.61 -20.12
C ALA A 267 38.74 -21.00 -20.11
N GLN A 268 38.28 -21.68 -19.05
CA GLN A 268 36.88 -22.06 -18.90
C GLN A 268 36.01 -20.84 -18.54
N VAL A 269 36.49 -19.95 -17.68
CA VAL A 269 35.83 -18.68 -17.35
C VAL A 269 35.71 -17.78 -18.60
N GLU A 270 36.76 -17.68 -19.41
CA GLU A 270 36.73 -16.94 -20.69
C GLU A 270 35.74 -17.57 -21.70
N SER A 271 35.59 -18.89 -21.70
CA SER A 271 34.57 -19.57 -22.53
C SER A 271 33.15 -19.24 -22.06
N ILE A 272 32.92 -19.14 -20.75
CA ILE A 272 31.62 -18.75 -20.18
C ILE A 272 31.29 -17.31 -20.57
N HIS A 273 32.27 -16.40 -20.47
CA HIS A 273 32.13 -15.00 -20.91
C HIS A 273 31.70 -14.91 -22.37
N ARG A 274 32.36 -15.67 -23.26
CA ARG A 274 32.05 -15.68 -24.69
C ARG A 274 30.62 -16.11 -24.98
N ARG A 275 30.13 -17.15 -24.29
CA ARG A 275 28.75 -17.64 -24.43
C ARG A 275 27.74 -16.60 -23.95
N LEU A 276 27.95 -16.01 -22.77
CA LEU A 276 27.07 -14.95 -22.26
C LEU A 276 27.05 -13.72 -23.18
N ARG A 277 28.20 -13.34 -23.75
CA ARG A 277 28.30 -12.25 -24.71
C ARG A 277 27.59 -12.54 -26.03
N ALA A 278 27.49 -13.81 -26.45
CA ALA A 278 26.69 -14.21 -27.61
C ALA A 278 25.20 -13.97 -27.36
N CYS A 279 24.70 -14.29 -26.16
CA CYS A 279 23.32 -13.99 -25.75
C CYS A 279 23.05 -12.49 -25.50
N LEU A 280 24.08 -11.71 -25.15
CA LEU A 280 23.97 -10.31 -24.75
C LEU A 280 24.97 -9.43 -25.52
N PRO A 281 24.70 -9.09 -26.80
CA PRO A 281 25.67 -8.39 -27.67
C PRO A 281 26.02 -6.98 -27.17
N HIS A 282 25.11 -6.36 -26.43
CA HIS A 282 25.27 -5.03 -25.87
C HIS A 282 26.00 -5.01 -24.52
N TRP A 283 26.37 -6.18 -23.98
CA TRP A 283 27.08 -6.28 -22.71
C TRP A 283 28.54 -5.81 -22.86
N LYS A 284 28.87 -4.71 -22.18
CA LYS A 284 30.16 -4.00 -22.34
C LYS A 284 31.29 -4.50 -21.42
N VAL A 285 31.10 -5.59 -20.70
CA VAL A 285 32.11 -6.14 -19.79
C VAL A 285 33.18 -6.89 -20.58
N ASP A 286 34.43 -6.48 -20.45
CA ASP A 286 35.57 -7.17 -21.06
C ASP A 286 35.91 -8.48 -20.34
N ALA A 287 36.67 -9.36 -21.01
CA ALA A 287 36.97 -10.69 -20.50
C ALA A 287 37.88 -10.67 -19.25
N GLU A 288 38.75 -9.66 -19.11
CA GLU A 288 39.66 -9.55 -17.97
C GLU A 288 38.90 -9.13 -16.71
N THR A 289 38.06 -8.09 -16.82
CA THR A 289 37.16 -7.64 -15.75
C THR A 289 36.24 -8.77 -15.32
N PHE A 290 35.67 -9.52 -16.27
CA PHE A 290 34.84 -10.68 -15.97
C PHE A 290 35.61 -11.77 -15.21
N ALA A 291 36.78 -12.16 -15.70
CA ALA A 291 37.59 -13.22 -15.08
C ALA A 291 38.03 -12.86 -13.65
N ASN A 292 38.31 -11.58 -13.39
CA ASN A 292 38.72 -11.10 -12.07
C ASN A 292 37.59 -11.09 -11.03
N LEU A 293 36.33 -11.03 -11.47
CA LEU A 293 35.16 -10.90 -10.59
C LEU A 293 34.28 -12.16 -10.57
N TYR A 294 34.53 -13.14 -11.44
CA TYR A 294 33.73 -14.36 -11.55
C TYR A 294 33.60 -15.11 -10.20
N PRO A 295 32.38 -15.42 -9.73
CA PRO A 295 31.11 -15.45 -10.46
C PRO A 295 30.20 -14.24 -10.20
N VAL A 296 30.75 -13.12 -9.70
CA VAL A 296 29.99 -11.92 -9.37
C VAL A 296 29.87 -11.02 -10.60
N HIS A 297 28.64 -10.61 -10.93
CA HIS A 297 28.41 -9.71 -12.04
C HIS A 297 28.93 -8.29 -11.69
N PRO A 298 29.65 -7.58 -12.58
CA PRO A 298 30.21 -6.26 -12.26
C PRO A 298 29.18 -5.21 -11.83
N GLU A 299 27.99 -5.19 -12.47
CA GLU A 299 26.91 -4.28 -12.08
C GLU A 299 26.42 -4.53 -10.64
N THR A 300 26.48 -5.79 -10.15
CA THR A 300 26.16 -6.11 -8.74
C THR A 300 27.08 -5.35 -7.80
N LEU A 301 28.37 -5.24 -8.14
CA LEU A 301 29.32 -4.48 -7.34
C LEU A 301 29.05 -2.97 -7.43
N GLN A 302 28.66 -2.46 -8.60
CA GLN A 302 28.27 -1.06 -8.75
C GLN A 302 27.08 -0.71 -7.84
N PHE A 303 26.04 -1.57 -7.78
CA PHE A 303 24.93 -1.40 -6.84
C PHE A 303 25.40 -1.46 -5.37
N LEU A 304 26.24 -2.43 -5.02
CA LEU A 304 26.78 -2.53 -3.65
C LEU A 304 27.60 -1.29 -3.25
N GLU A 305 28.38 -0.72 -4.17
CA GLU A 305 29.17 0.48 -3.93
C GLU A 305 28.30 1.69 -3.62
N GLN A 306 27.25 1.91 -4.40
CA GLN A 306 26.31 3.00 -4.17
C GLN A 306 25.49 2.83 -2.88
N LEU A 307 25.20 1.57 -2.51
CA LEU A 307 24.40 1.24 -1.34
C LEU A 307 25.22 1.07 -0.05
N LYS A 308 26.56 1.19 -0.09
CA LYS A 308 27.46 1.11 1.08
C LYS A 308 26.96 1.90 2.31
N PRO A 309 26.43 3.14 2.19
CA PRO A 309 25.96 3.90 3.34
C PRO A 309 24.78 3.23 4.09
N LEU A 310 23.95 2.44 3.39
CA LEU A 310 22.82 1.73 4.01
C LEU A 310 23.23 0.42 4.69
N PHE A 311 24.37 -0.16 4.33
CA PHE A 311 24.74 -1.53 4.70
C PHE A 311 26.02 -1.65 5.53
N SER A 312 26.27 -0.66 6.40
CA SER A 312 27.45 -0.67 7.30
C SER A 312 28.78 -0.68 6.53
N GLN A 313 28.86 0.08 5.44
CA GLN A 313 30.04 0.24 4.60
C GLN A 313 30.53 -1.11 4.03
N HIS A 314 31.80 -1.46 4.21
CA HIS A 314 32.40 -2.67 3.66
C HIS A 314 31.95 -3.96 4.34
N ARG A 315 31.48 -3.88 5.60
CA ARG A 315 31.07 -5.06 6.37
C ARG A 315 29.87 -5.75 5.72
N GLY A 316 28.81 -5.00 5.41
CA GLY A 316 27.63 -5.56 4.76
C GLY A 316 27.96 -6.10 3.37
N VAL A 317 28.83 -5.44 2.62
CA VAL A 317 29.26 -5.91 1.29
C VAL A 317 29.95 -7.29 1.39
N VAL A 318 30.90 -7.45 2.31
CA VAL A 318 31.57 -8.74 2.54
C VAL A 318 30.58 -9.80 3.01
N GLU A 319 29.75 -9.46 3.98
CA GLU A 319 28.71 -10.35 4.51
C GLU A 319 27.77 -10.84 3.41
N PHE A 320 27.31 -9.94 2.54
CA PHE A 320 26.48 -10.26 1.39
C PHE A 320 27.17 -11.26 0.46
N LEU A 321 28.38 -10.93 0.01
CA LEU A 321 29.13 -11.75 -0.95
C LEU A 321 29.43 -13.14 -0.39
N VAL A 322 29.95 -13.23 0.83
CA VAL A 322 30.26 -14.52 1.48
C VAL A 322 28.98 -15.34 1.67
N THR A 323 27.91 -14.73 2.18
CA THR A 323 26.63 -15.43 2.41
C THR A 323 26.02 -15.95 1.11
N ARG A 324 26.06 -15.18 0.02
CA ARG A 324 25.48 -15.60 -1.27
C ARG A 324 26.38 -16.59 -2.00
N LEU A 325 27.69 -16.44 -1.93
CA LEU A 325 28.63 -17.32 -2.62
C LEU A 325 28.78 -18.66 -1.90
N ALA A 326 29.08 -18.64 -0.60
CA ALA A 326 29.32 -19.84 0.22
C ALA A 326 28.05 -20.43 0.86
N GLY A 327 26.93 -19.70 0.85
CA GLY A 327 25.67 -20.12 1.45
C GLY A 327 25.57 -19.82 2.95
N SER A 328 24.36 -19.96 3.50
CA SER A 328 24.08 -19.85 4.94
C SER A 328 22.86 -20.68 5.31
N VAL A 329 23.07 -21.70 6.14
CA VAL A 329 21.99 -22.57 6.65
C VAL A 329 21.04 -21.78 7.54
N GLU A 330 21.57 -20.94 8.43
CA GLU A 330 20.78 -20.10 9.34
C GLU A 330 19.82 -19.17 8.60
N ARG A 331 20.23 -18.66 7.43
CA ARG A 331 19.41 -17.75 6.60
C ARG A 331 18.64 -18.46 5.49
N GLY A 332 18.72 -19.80 5.39
CA GLY A 332 18.10 -20.56 4.31
C GLY A 332 18.62 -20.22 2.91
N VAL A 333 19.86 -19.74 2.80
CA VAL A 333 20.48 -19.33 1.52
C VAL A 333 21.36 -20.46 0.99
N PRO A 334 21.05 -21.05 -0.18
CA PRO A 334 21.91 -22.08 -0.77
C PRO A 334 23.22 -21.48 -1.31
N PRO A 335 24.33 -22.25 -1.30
CA PRO A 335 25.62 -21.82 -1.84
C PRO A 335 25.57 -21.62 -3.35
N LEU A 336 25.87 -20.41 -3.84
CA LEU A 336 25.97 -20.18 -5.28
C LEU A 336 27.11 -21.00 -5.90
N ILE A 337 28.19 -21.27 -5.18
CA ILE A 337 29.31 -22.08 -5.71
C ILE A 337 28.90 -23.50 -6.17
N ASP A 338 27.74 -24.00 -5.73
CA ASP A 338 27.16 -25.27 -6.20
C ASP A 338 26.39 -25.17 -7.53
N ALA A 339 26.06 -23.96 -7.97
CA ALA A 339 25.32 -23.73 -9.19
C ALA A 339 26.16 -24.07 -10.43
N PRO A 340 25.49 -24.29 -11.59
CA PRO A 340 26.17 -24.42 -12.87
C PRO A 340 27.09 -23.23 -13.14
N ALA A 341 28.24 -23.47 -13.78
CA ALA A 341 29.25 -22.44 -14.03
C ALA A 341 28.76 -21.23 -14.87
N GLY A 342 27.63 -21.36 -15.56
CA GLY A 342 27.01 -20.24 -16.29
C GLY A 342 26.23 -19.25 -15.42
N THR A 343 25.96 -19.57 -14.16
CA THR A 343 25.18 -18.73 -13.25
C THR A 343 26.04 -17.64 -12.63
N LEU A 344 25.52 -16.42 -12.55
CA LEU A 344 26.21 -15.27 -11.94
C LEU A 344 25.44 -14.72 -10.74
N LEU A 345 26.16 -14.13 -9.77
CA LEU A 345 25.55 -13.35 -8.71
C LEU A 345 25.16 -11.97 -9.23
N THR A 346 23.86 -11.76 -9.44
CA THR A 346 23.27 -10.53 -9.99
C THR A 346 22.69 -9.62 -8.89
N ALA A 347 22.39 -8.37 -9.26
CA ALA A 347 22.05 -7.29 -8.33
C ALA A 347 20.74 -7.52 -7.54
N ASP A 348 19.79 -8.27 -8.10
CA ASP A 348 18.52 -8.62 -7.45
C ASP A 348 18.71 -9.30 -6.09
N ALA A 349 19.77 -10.10 -5.92
CA ALA A 349 20.07 -10.78 -4.67
C ALA A 349 20.38 -9.83 -3.51
N ILE A 350 20.82 -8.60 -3.79
CA ILE A 350 21.15 -7.58 -2.78
C ILE A 350 19.89 -7.23 -1.99
N LEU A 351 18.76 -7.03 -2.68
CA LEU A 351 17.52 -6.62 -2.02
C LEU A 351 17.02 -7.69 -1.06
N ASP A 352 17.08 -8.97 -1.47
CA ASP A 352 16.66 -10.09 -0.62
C ASP A 352 17.54 -10.19 0.62
N HIS A 353 18.86 -10.05 0.46
CA HIS A 353 19.79 -10.15 1.58
C HIS A 353 19.62 -9.03 2.61
N PHE A 354 19.33 -7.80 2.16
CA PHE A 354 19.19 -6.64 3.04
C PHE A 354 17.73 -6.25 3.33
N ARG A 355 16.74 -7.06 2.94
CA ARG A 355 15.32 -6.74 3.05
C ARG A 355 14.91 -6.31 4.45
N GLN A 356 15.35 -7.05 5.46
CA GLN A 356 15.07 -6.76 6.86
C GLN A 356 15.65 -5.39 7.29
N ARG A 357 16.91 -5.11 6.94
CA ARG A 357 17.57 -3.83 7.27
C ARG A 357 16.91 -2.65 6.55
N LEU A 358 16.40 -2.86 5.33
CA LEU A 358 15.63 -1.86 4.61
C LEU A 358 14.27 -1.58 5.27
N LYS A 359 13.66 -2.59 5.88
CA LYS A 359 12.40 -2.45 6.63
C LYS A 359 12.58 -1.72 7.96
N GLU A 360 13.74 -1.86 8.61
CA GLU A 360 14.03 -1.24 9.92
C GLU A 360 14.25 0.28 9.86
N ARG A 361 14.50 0.84 8.67
CA ARG A 361 14.75 2.28 8.49
C ARG A 361 13.50 3.00 8.00
N MET A 362 13.14 4.12 8.62
CA MET A 362 11.93 4.87 8.28
C MET A 362 11.89 5.31 6.81
N GLU A 363 13.03 5.67 6.23
CA GLU A 363 13.11 6.20 4.86
C GLU A 363 12.92 5.13 3.78
N THR A 364 13.22 3.86 4.11
CA THR A 364 13.17 2.74 3.16
C THR A 364 12.09 1.71 3.49
N ALA A 365 11.50 1.76 4.68
CA ALA A 365 10.40 0.89 5.08
C ALA A 365 9.20 0.92 4.10
N PRO A 366 8.75 2.09 3.58
CA PRO A 366 7.63 2.12 2.61
C PRO A 366 7.91 1.35 1.33
N LEU A 367 9.18 1.29 0.87
CA LEU A 367 9.55 0.49 -0.29
C LEU A 367 9.27 -1.00 -0.02
N VAL A 368 9.59 -1.49 1.18
CA VAL A 368 9.41 -2.91 1.52
C VAL A 368 7.95 -3.22 1.86
N ASP A 369 7.37 -2.46 2.78
CA ASP A 369 6.07 -2.75 3.37
C ASP A 369 4.90 -2.41 2.43
N GLU A 370 5.06 -1.42 1.54
CA GLU A 370 4.02 -1.05 0.58
C GLU A 370 4.34 -1.58 -0.82
N VAL A 371 5.46 -1.15 -1.41
CA VAL A 371 5.73 -1.40 -2.84
C VAL A 371 6.03 -2.86 -3.13
N LEU A 372 7.01 -3.45 -2.43
CA LEU A 372 7.40 -4.84 -2.65
C LEU A 372 6.31 -5.80 -2.18
N SER A 373 5.70 -5.55 -1.01
CA SER A 373 4.58 -6.35 -0.50
C SER A 373 3.40 -6.41 -1.46
N TRP A 374 3.04 -5.26 -2.07
CA TRP A 374 1.99 -5.21 -3.08
C TRP A 374 2.33 -6.06 -4.30
N TRP A 375 3.55 -5.94 -4.83
CA TRP A 375 3.97 -6.74 -5.97
C TRP A 375 4.08 -8.23 -5.64
N ASP A 376 4.57 -8.61 -4.46
CA ASP A 376 4.64 -10.02 -4.03
C ASP A 376 3.25 -10.69 -4.11
N GLY A 377 2.19 -9.98 -3.74
CA GLY A 377 0.81 -10.47 -3.85
C GLY A 377 0.22 -10.45 -5.27
N ASN A 378 0.66 -9.52 -6.13
CA ASN A 378 0.07 -9.30 -7.46
C ASN A 378 0.86 -9.95 -8.61
N LEU A 379 2.12 -10.35 -8.40
CA LEU A 379 2.95 -11.01 -9.40
C LEU A 379 2.32 -12.30 -9.96
N PRO A 380 1.75 -13.22 -9.16
CA PRO A 380 1.14 -14.46 -9.68
C PRO A 380 -0.05 -14.20 -10.61
N ALA A 381 -0.89 -13.22 -10.29
CA ALA A 381 -2.03 -12.83 -11.13
C ALA A 381 -1.60 -12.08 -12.41
N THR A 382 -0.49 -11.33 -12.33
CA THR A 382 0.04 -10.54 -13.46
C THR A 382 0.79 -11.42 -14.47
N PHE A 383 1.54 -12.41 -13.97
CA PHE A 383 2.39 -13.32 -14.74
C PHE A 383 2.08 -14.80 -14.40
N PRO A 384 1.18 -15.45 -15.17
CA PRO A 384 0.83 -16.85 -14.95
C PRO A 384 2.01 -17.81 -15.19
N GLN A 385 2.90 -17.50 -16.14
CA GLN A 385 4.08 -18.31 -16.43
C GLN A 385 5.19 -18.08 -15.41
N GLU A 386 5.80 -19.17 -14.93
CA GLU A 386 6.80 -19.13 -13.85
C GLU A 386 8.09 -18.39 -14.27
N ASP A 387 8.55 -18.57 -15.51
CA ASP A 387 9.75 -17.93 -16.02
C ASP A 387 9.59 -16.40 -16.13
N GLU A 388 8.46 -15.94 -16.69
CA GLU A 388 8.11 -14.51 -16.74
C GLU A 388 7.97 -13.91 -15.33
N ARG A 389 7.33 -14.65 -14.42
CA ARG A 389 7.14 -14.21 -13.02
C ARG A 389 8.47 -14.09 -12.28
N THR A 390 9.38 -15.03 -12.51
CA THR A 390 10.74 -14.99 -11.96
C THR A 390 11.50 -13.79 -12.49
N LEU A 391 11.46 -13.54 -13.80
CA LEU A 391 12.08 -12.36 -14.40
C LEU A 391 11.48 -11.06 -13.85
N ALA A 392 10.16 -10.96 -13.75
CA ALA A 392 9.46 -9.81 -13.19
C ALA A 392 9.85 -9.54 -11.73
N SER A 393 9.93 -10.58 -10.90
CA SER A 393 10.39 -10.47 -9.51
C SER A 393 11.82 -9.95 -9.43
N ARG A 394 12.73 -10.51 -10.23
CA ARG A 394 14.14 -10.07 -10.28
C ARG A 394 14.27 -8.63 -10.78
N ALA A 395 13.52 -8.26 -11.81
CA ALA A 395 13.50 -6.91 -12.37
C ALA A 395 12.95 -5.87 -11.37
N LEU A 396 11.88 -6.21 -10.66
CA LEU A 396 11.35 -5.38 -9.58
C LEU A 396 12.43 -5.09 -8.53
N LYS A 397 13.20 -6.11 -8.14
CA LYS A 397 14.25 -5.95 -7.12
C LYS A 397 15.34 -4.99 -7.58
N VAL A 398 15.77 -5.08 -8.83
CA VAL A 398 16.73 -4.13 -9.41
C VAL A 398 16.17 -2.71 -9.46
N LEU A 399 14.91 -2.53 -9.90
CA LEU A 399 14.25 -1.22 -9.92
C LEU A 399 14.10 -0.64 -8.50
N ALA A 400 13.80 -1.49 -7.51
CA ALA A 400 13.72 -1.10 -6.11
C ALA A 400 15.09 -0.60 -5.61
N LEU A 401 16.17 -1.32 -5.87
CA LEU A 401 17.54 -0.91 -5.52
C LEU A 401 17.92 0.41 -6.22
N ALA A 402 17.62 0.55 -7.51
CA ALA A 402 17.87 1.76 -8.28
C ALA A 402 17.00 2.95 -7.85
N SER A 403 15.90 2.71 -7.13
CA SER A 403 15.11 3.78 -6.54
C SER A 403 15.71 4.30 -5.23
N LEU A 404 16.56 3.52 -4.55
CA LEU A 404 17.12 3.86 -3.23
C LEU A 404 18.17 4.97 -3.33
N PHE A 405 18.97 4.97 -4.39
CA PHE A 405 19.95 6.00 -4.73
C PHE A 405 19.87 6.32 -6.23
N PRO A 406 20.25 7.55 -6.65
CA PRO A 406 20.31 7.89 -8.06
C PRO A 406 21.38 7.03 -8.76
N TYR A 407 20.94 5.91 -9.33
CA TYR A 407 21.77 5.04 -10.15
C TYR A 407 22.09 5.80 -11.46
N GLU A 408 23.38 5.97 -11.75
CA GLU A 408 23.88 6.87 -12.80
C GLU A 408 23.38 6.55 -14.21
N LYS A 409 22.96 5.30 -14.45
CA LYS A 409 22.50 4.84 -15.77
C LYS A 409 20.98 4.68 -15.79
N PRO A 410 20.28 5.19 -16.82
CA PRO A 410 18.86 4.88 -16.98
C PRO A 410 18.65 3.38 -17.20
N ILE A 411 17.66 2.80 -16.51
CA ILE A 411 17.34 1.38 -16.64
C ILE A 411 16.40 1.19 -17.82
N THR A 412 16.96 0.78 -18.97
CA THR A 412 16.21 0.32 -20.14
C THR A 412 16.00 -1.19 -20.09
N ALA A 413 15.17 -1.74 -20.99
CA ALA A 413 15.02 -3.19 -21.14
C ALA A 413 16.37 -3.88 -21.43
N ARG A 414 17.19 -3.30 -22.31
CA ARG A 414 18.55 -3.80 -22.60
C ARG A 414 19.45 -3.78 -21.37
N GLN A 415 19.39 -2.71 -20.57
CA GLN A 415 20.18 -2.60 -19.35
C GLN A 415 19.72 -3.61 -18.30
N MET A 416 18.41 -3.82 -18.15
CA MET A 416 17.84 -4.81 -17.24
C MET A 416 18.25 -6.24 -17.63
N ALA A 417 18.18 -6.59 -18.93
CA ALA A 417 18.59 -7.89 -19.45
C ALA A 417 20.07 -8.17 -19.14
N GLN A 418 20.93 -7.16 -19.24
CA GLN A 418 22.35 -7.26 -18.89
C GLN A 418 22.58 -7.41 -17.38
N ILE A 419 21.92 -6.60 -16.54
CA ILE A 419 22.06 -6.67 -15.07
C ILE A 419 21.64 -8.05 -14.54
N LEU A 420 20.57 -8.62 -15.12
CA LEU A 420 20.00 -9.91 -14.70
C LEU A 420 20.53 -11.12 -15.48
N VAL A 421 21.35 -10.88 -16.52
CA VAL A 421 21.95 -11.90 -17.37
C VAL A 421 20.89 -12.80 -18.05
N VAL A 422 19.88 -12.16 -18.65
CA VAL A 422 18.78 -12.85 -19.36
C VAL A 422 19.34 -13.48 -20.64
N SER A 423 19.41 -14.82 -20.67
CA SER A 423 20.09 -15.58 -21.72
C SER A 423 19.25 -16.77 -22.19
N VAL A 424 18.05 -16.50 -22.70
CA VAL A 424 17.10 -17.52 -23.16
C VAL A 424 17.55 -18.15 -24.48
N THR A 425 18.09 -17.35 -25.41
CA THR A 425 18.60 -17.82 -26.69
C THR A 425 19.86 -17.06 -27.12
N ASP A 426 20.79 -17.76 -27.77
CA ASP A 426 21.96 -17.21 -28.45
C ASP A 426 21.80 -17.13 -29.98
N LEU A 427 20.75 -17.77 -30.53
CA LEU A 427 20.45 -17.75 -31.97
C LEU A 427 19.91 -16.40 -32.43
N GLU A 428 19.04 -15.78 -31.63
CA GLU A 428 18.48 -14.45 -31.88
C GLU A 428 18.56 -13.61 -30.59
N PRO A 429 19.72 -12.98 -30.32
CA PRO A 429 19.97 -12.32 -29.04
C PRO A 429 19.02 -11.15 -28.72
N SER A 430 18.46 -10.51 -29.75
CA SER A 430 17.45 -9.44 -29.61
C SER A 430 16.20 -9.91 -28.86
N LEU A 431 15.84 -11.20 -28.94
CA LEU A 431 14.69 -11.74 -28.20
C LEU A 431 14.86 -11.64 -26.68
N ASN A 432 16.09 -11.68 -26.15
CA ASN A 432 16.35 -11.54 -24.72
C ASN A 432 15.98 -10.11 -24.23
N ASP A 433 16.29 -9.09 -25.04
CA ASP A 433 15.94 -7.70 -24.75
C ASP A 433 14.42 -7.48 -24.89
N HIS A 434 13.80 -8.04 -25.94
CA HIS A 434 12.35 -7.93 -26.17
C HIS A 434 11.52 -8.63 -25.08
N LEU A 435 11.90 -9.85 -24.68
CA LEU A 435 11.26 -10.55 -23.55
C LEU A 435 11.30 -9.70 -22.27
N THR A 436 12.45 -9.07 -22.00
CA THR A 436 12.62 -8.20 -20.84
C THR A 436 11.74 -6.95 -20.96
N ALA A 437 11.64 -6.36 -22.16
CA ALA A 437 10.76 -5.23 -22.42
C ALA A 437 9.28 -5.58 -22.22
N ASP A 438 8.83 -6.73 -22.72
CA ASP A 438 7.45 -7.20 -22.58
C ASP A 438 7.05 -7.39 -21.11
N VAL A 439 7.96 -7.95 -20.31
CA VAL A 439 7.77 -8.08 -18.85
C VAL A 439 7.65 -6.71 -18.19
N LEU A 440 8.59 -5.79 -18.46
CA LEU A 440 8.59 -4.45 -17.87
C LEU A 440 7.37 -3.61 -18.30
N ASP A 441 6.98 -3.66 -19.57
CA ASP A 441 5.79 -2.97 -20.10
C ASP A 441 4.50 -3.54 -19.50
N ARG A 442 4.44 -4.85 -19.27
CA ARG A 442 3.32 -5.46 -18.53
C ARG A 442 3.30 -4.98 -17.08
N MET A 443 4.45 -4.83 -16.45
CA MET A 443 4.54 -4.26 -15.10
C MET A 443 4.10 -2.79 -15.05
N VAL A 444 4.41 -1.99 -16.06
CA VAL A 444 3.95 -0.59 -16.16
C VAL A 444 2.44 -0.51 -16.39
N SER A 445 1.89 -1.34 -17.28
CA SER A 445 0.47 -1.30 -17.64
C SER A 445 -0.47 -1.86 -16.55
N ARG A 446 0.01 -2.81 -15.74
CA ARG A 446 -0.78 -3.48 -14.69
C ARG A 446 -0.36 -3.12 -13.26
N GLY A 447 0.75 -2.40 -13.09
CA GLY A 447 1.31 -2.03 -11.78
C GLY A 447 1.03 -0.58 -11.39
N ALA A 448 1.11 -0.28 -10.09
CA ALA A 448 0.89 1.06 -9.55
C ALA A 448 2.17 1.86 -9.28
N TYR A 449 3.34 1.20 -9.28
CA TYR A 449 4.60 1.76 -8.77
C TYR A 449 5.71 1.88 -9.82
N ILE A 450 5.53 1.31 -11.01
CA ILE A 450 6.55 1.36 -12.07
C ILE A 450 6.01 2.22 -13.19
N VAL A 451 6.80 3.21 -13.59
CA VAL A 451 6.49 4.10 -14.71
C VAL A 451 7.57 3.97 -15.77
N SER A 452 7.20 4.28 -17.01
CA SER A 452 8.14 4.36 -18.12
C SER A 452 8.26 5.79 -18.66
N GLN A 453 9.46 6.19 -19.09
CA GLN A 453 9.68 7.42 -19.85
C GLN A 453 10.11 7.08 -21.29
N PRO A 454 9.67 7.86 -22.29
CA PRO A 454 10.03 7.62 -23.68
C PRO A 454 11.55 7.76 -23.87
N GLY A 455 12.11 6.84 -24.65
CA GLY A 455 13.51 6.89 -25.08
C GLY A 455 13.72 7.80 -26.28
N PRO A 456 14.94 7.79 -26.85
CA PRO A 456 15.24 8.47 -28.13
C PRO A 456 14.27 8.04 -29.24
N GLU A 457 13.88 8.97 -30.11
CA GLU A 457 12.94 8.68 -31.21
C GLU A 457 13.41 7.50 -32.08
N GLY A 458 12.50 6.57 -32.34
CA GLY A 458 12.75 5.41 -33.21
C GLY A 458 13.33 4.16 -32.52
N ASP A 459 13.64 4.18 -31.22
CA ASP A 459 14.13 3.00 -30.48
C ASP A 459 13.10 2.47 -29.47
N PRO A 460 12.33 1.41 -29.80
CA PRO A 460 11.32 0.86 -28.89
C PRO A 460 11.92 0.28 -27.60
N LEU A 461 13.20 -0.15 -27.62
CA LEU A 461 13.92 -0.67 -26.45
C LEU A 461 14.68 0.44 -25.69
N GLY A 462 14.63 1.68 -26.18
CA GLY A 462 15.24 2.85 -25.54
C GLY A 462 14.43 3.43 -24.38
N ARG A 463 13.21 2.91 -24.15
CA ARG A 463 12.33 3.30 -23.04
C ARG A 463 13.00 3.02 -21.69
N THR A 464 12.89 3.96 -20.76
CA THR A 464 13.48 3.85 -19.42
C THR A 464 12.39 3.55 -18.39
N TYR A 465 12.71 2.72 -17.40
CA TYR A 465 11.78 2.25 -16.37
C TYR A 465 12.24 2.72 -14.99
N LEU A 466 11.29 3.23 -14.21
CA LEU A 466 11.55 3.84 -12.91
C LEU A 466 10.52 3.36 -11.89
N LEU A 467 10.97 3.05 -10.69
CA LEU A 467 10.06 2.78 -9.56
C LEU A 467 9.77 4.10 -8.83
N ARG A 468 8.49 4.49 -8.78
CA ARG A 468 8.01 5.63 -7.99
C ARG A 468 7.58 5.14 -6.62
N ARG A 469 8.14 5.77 -5.58
CA ARG A 469 7.79 5.50 -4.17
C ARG A 469 6.38 6.01 -3.81
N SER A 470 5.82 6.91 -4.61
CA SER A 470 4.39 7.25 -4.58
C SER A 470 3.68 6.58 -5.75
N ALA A 471 2.82 5.61 -5.46
CA ALA A 471 1.83 5.14 -6.41
C ALA A 471 0.94 6.30 -6.89
N ASP A 472 0.58 6.28 -8.16
CA ASP A 472 -0.44 7.17 -8.71
C ASP A 472 -1.79 6.80 -8.06
N ALA A 473 -2.34 7.71 -7.26
CA ALA A 473 -3.60 7.50 -6.57
C ALA A 473 -4.74 7.18 -7.55
N ALA A 474 -4.66 7.66 -8.80
CA ALA A 474 -5.63 7.33 -9.84
C ALA A 474 -5.48 5.89 -10.35
N LEU A 475 -4.26 5.38 -10.48
CA LEU A 475 -4.03 3.97 -10.86
C LEU A 475 -4.45 3.02 -9.73
N LEU A 476 -4.16 3.36 -8.47
CA LEU A 476 -4.61 2.59 -7.31
C LEU A 476 -6.15 2.58 -7.20
N ALA A 477 -6.78 3.74 -7.38
CA ALA A 477 -8.24 3.85 -7.42
C ALA A 477 -8.82 2.94 -8.52
N LYS A 478 -8.27 3.00 -9.74
CA LYS A 478 -8.71 2.19 -10.87
C LYS A 478 -8.52 0.70 -10.65
N ALA A 479 -7.39 0.27 -10.10
CA ALA A 479 -7.13 -1.13 -9.77
C ALA A 479 -8.13 -1.65 -8.73
N ARG A 480 -8.39 -0.86 -7.68
CA ARG A 480 -9.34 -1.23 -6.62
C ARG A 480 -10.77 -1.33 -7.14
N VAL A 481 -11.19 -0.40 -7.98
CA VAL A 481 -12.51 -0.43 -8.63
C VAL A 481 -12.66 -1.69 -9.48
N ARG A 482 -11.64 -2.05 -10.27
CA ARG A 482 -11.65 -3.29 -11.08
C ARG A 482 -11.76 -4.55 -10.25
N GLU A 483 -11.03 -4.63 -9.13
CA GLU A 483 -11.12 -5.76 -8.21
C GLU A 483 -12.54 -5.94 -7.66
N VAL A 484 -13.17 -4.84 -7.23
CA VAL A 484 -14.55 -4.87 -6.74
C VAL A 484 -15.53 -5.18 -7.88
N ALA A 485 -15.33 -4.63 -9.07
CA ALA A 485 -16.16 -4.90 -10.24
C ALA A 485 -16.11 -6.38 -10.65
N ALA A 486 -14.94 -7.02 -10.59
CA ALA A 486 -14.80 -8.45 -10.85
C ALA A 486 -15.65 -9.30 -9.89
N GLY A 487 -15.76 -8.89 -8.62
CA GLY A 487 -16.61 -9.54 -7.62
C GLY A 487 -18.12 -9.28 -7.77
N LEU A 488 -18.52 -8.34 -8.65
CA LEU A 488 -19.92 -8.03 -8.97
C LEU A 488 -20.42 -8.75 -10.23
N ALA A 489 -19.54 -9.45 -10.95
CA ALA A 489 -19.93 -10.20 -12.15
C ALA A 489 -21.07 -11.18 -11.85
N GLY A 490 -22.16 -11.09 -12.62
CA GLY A 490 -23.35 -11.93 -12.46
C GLY A 490 -24.28 -11.54 -11.30
N ARG A 491 -24.01 -10.45 -10.55
CA ARG A 491 -24.83 -9.98 -9.42
C ARG A 491 -25.77 -8.83 -9.81
N THR A 492 -26.46 -8.98 -10.94
CA THR A 492 -27.32 -7.93 -11.52
C THR A 492 -28.40 -7.42 -10.56
N GLU A 493 -29.06 -8.31 -9.82
CA GLU A 493 -30.11 -7.92 -8.87
C GLU A 493 -29.60 -6.96 -7.78
N GLU A 494 -28.37 -7.18 -7.29
CA GLU A 494 -27.77 -6.28 -6.31
C GLU A 494 -27.48 -4.90 -6.90
N ILE A 495 -27.01 -4.87 -8.15
CA ILE A 495 -26.73 -3.61 -8.87
C ILE A 495 -28.03 -2.84 -9.04
N LEU A 496 -29.11 -3.48 -9.50
CA LEU A 496 -30.42 -2.85 -9.69
C LEU A 496 -31.04 -2.39 -8.38
N ALA A 497 -30.91 -3.16 -7.30
CA ALA A 497 -31.37 -2.73 -5.97
C ALA A 497 -30.60 -1.49 -5.49
N ALA A 498 -29.29 -1.42 -5.76
CA ALA A 498 -28.47 -0.25 -5.42
C ALA A 498 -28.85 0.99 -6.25
N VAL A 499 -29.12 0.83 -7.55
CA VAL A 499 -29.62 1.90 -8.43
C VAL A 499 -30.96 2.41 -7.91
N THR A 500 -31.89 1.52 -7.58
CA THR A 500 -33.20 1.85 -7.00
C THR A 500 -33.04 2.67 -5.71
N ALA A 501 -32.12 2.28 -4.83
CA ALA A 501 -31.87 2.96 -3.56
C ALA A 501 -31.11 4.30 -3.69
N ALA A 502 -30.59 4.62 -4.88
CA ALA A 502 -29.85 5.85 -5.15
C ALA A 502 -30.73 7.01 -5.65
N VAL A 503 -31.95 6.73 -6.12
CA VAL A 503 -32.83 7.73 -6.71
C VAL A 503 -33.90 8.18 -5.70
N ASP A 504 -33.90 9.47 -5.37
CA ASP A 504 -34.84 10.08 -4.43
C ASP A 504 -35.25 11.46 -4.92
N GLU A 505 -35.85 11.50 -6.11
CA GLU A 505 -36.27 12.73 -6.77
C GLU A 505 -37.78 12.94 -6.61
N ASP A 506 -38.25 14.19 -6.62
CA ASP A 506 -39.69 14.53 -6.49
C ASP A 506 -40.56 13.88 -7.59
N GLN A 507 -39.96 13.61 -8.75
CA GLN A 507 -40.64 12.94 -9.86
C GLN A 507 -40.68 11.42 -9.65
N LEU A 508 -39.72 10.85 -8.92
CA LEU A 508 -39.54 9.42 -8.76
C LEU A 508 -38.79 9.08 -7.44
N PRO A 509 -39.48 9.05 -6.29
CA PRO A 509 -38.87 8.84 -4.97
C PRO A 509 -38.63 7.34 -4.68
N LEU A 510 -37.86 6.64 -5.53
CA LEU A 510 -37.66 5.18 -5.43
C LEU A 510 -37.05 4.77 -4.09
N ARG A 511 -36.11 5.55 -3.55
CA ARG A 511 -35.47 5.26 -2.26
C ARG A 511 -36.47 5.20 -1.12
N GLN A 512 -37.37 6.18 -1.04
CA GLN A 512 -38.42 6.21 -0.01
C GLN A 512 -39.39 5.04 -0.16
N LEU A 513 -39.78 4.74 -1.40
CA LEU A 513 -40.67 3.63 -1.70
C LEU A 513 -40.03 2.26 -1.40
N ALA A 514 -38.74 2.08 -1.67
CA ALA A 514 -37.99 0.87 -1.35
C ALA A 514 -37.92 0.61 0.17
N ALA A 515 -37.86 1.67 0.98
CA ALA A 515 -37.85 1.55 2.43
C ALA A 515 -39.22 1.19 3.03
N GLN A 516 -40.31 1.75 2.49
CA GLN A 516 -41.67 1.61 3.06
C GLN A 516 -42.52 0.54 2.36
N ARG A 517 -42.09 0.02 1.21
CA ARG A 517 -42.77 -0.92 0.29
C ARG A 517 -44.10 -0.43 -0.30
N ARG A 518 -44.97 0.17 0.52
CA ARG A 518 -46.22 0.81 0.11
C ARG A 518 -46.46 2.10 0.88
N VAL A 519 -46.92 3.13 0.19
CA VAL A 519 -47.15 4.45 0.77
C VAL A 519 -48.53 4.95 0.39
N ARG A 520 -49.29 5.43 1.38
CA ARG A 520 -50.63 5.99 1.15
C ARG A 520 -50.51 7.38 0.54
N ARG A 521 -51.31 7.65 -0.49
CA ARG A 521 -51.39 8.95 -1.18
C ARG A 521 -52.83 9.35 -1.41
N ALA A 522 -53.07 10.66 -1.35
CA ALA A 522 -54.36 11.28 -1.63
C ALA A 522 -54.24 12.08 -2.94
N VAL A 523 -55.20 11.89 -3.83
CA VAL A 523 -55.21 12.44 -5.18
C VAL A 523 -56.50 13.23 -5.38
N GLY A 524 -56.42 14.43 -5.97
CA GLY A 524 -57.58 15.22 -6.35
C GLY A 524 -58.23 14.68 -7.62
N TRP A 525 -59.54 14.42 -7.59
CA TRP A 525 -60.31 13.98 -8.76
C TRP A 525 -61.75 14.51 -8.70
N GLN A 526 -62.17 15.26 -9.73
CA GLN A 526 -63.51 15.88 -9.81
C GLN A 526 -63.90 16.64 -8.53
N SER A 527 -62.98 17.46 -8.01
CA SER A 527 -63.12 18.22 -6.74
C SER A 527 -63.30 17.38 -5.47
N THR A 528 -63.05 16.07 -5.55
CA THR A 528 -63.03 15.16 -4.41
C THR A 528 -61.61 14.65 -4.15
N THR A 529 -61.35 14.20 -2.93
CA THR A 529 -60.06 13.58 -2.57
C THR A 529 -60.22 12.06 -2.58
N ARG A 530 -59.31 11.37 -3.27
CA ARG A 530 -59.29 9.91 -3.43
C ARG A 530 -58.03 9.33 -2.86
N GLU A 531 -58.15 8.30 -2.04
CA GLU A 531 -57.01 7.68 -1.38
C GLU A 531 -56.61 6.39 -2.10
N GLY A 532 -55.31 6.13 -2.15
CA GLY A 532 -54.78 4.91 -2.72
C GLY A 532 -53.39 4.60 -2.24
N TRP A 533 -52.88 3.45 -2.67
CA TRP A 533 -51.53 3.00 -2.34
C TRP A 533 -50.61 3.14 -3.54
N VAL A 534 -49.44 3.73 -3.32
CA VAL A 534 -48.31 3.65 -4.25
C VAL A 534 -47.37 2.55 -3.75
N VAL A 535 -47.06 1.59 -4.61
CA VAL A 535 -46.32 0.37 -4.26
C VAL A 535 -45.12 0.25 -5.19
N LEU A 536 -43.92 0.01 -4.65
CA LEU A 536 -42.76 -0.36 -5.45
C LEU A 536 -42.68 -1.89 -5.49
N GLY A 537 -42.86 -2.49 -6.67
CA GLY A 537 -42.85 -3.93 -6.82
C GLY A 537 -43.43 -4.41 -8.14
N ASP A 538 -43.30 -5.71 -8.37
CA ASP A 538 -43.83 -6.38 -9.55
C ASP A 538 -45.25 -6.92 -9.27
N PRO A 539 -46.30 -6.32 -9.87
CA PRO A 539 -47.68 -6.79 -9.67
C PRO A 539 -47.98 -8.14 -10.32
N TRP A 540 -47.20 -8.57 -11.33
CA TRP A 540 -47.39 -9.86 -12.01
C TRP A 540 -46.97 -11.04 -11.12
N SER A 541 -46.09 -10.79 -10.16
CA SER A 541 -45.63 -11.80 -9.19
C SER A 541 -46.54 -11.95 -7.96
N LEU A 542 -47.64 -11.18 -7.86
CA LEU A 542 -48.48 -11.14 -6.66
C LEU A 542 -49.21 -12.48 -6.42
N PRO A 543 -49.05 -13.10 -5.23
CA PRO A 543 -49.75 -14.33 -4.90
C PRO A 543 -51.25 -14.07 -4.72
N ALA A 544 -52.08 -15.07 -5.02
CA ALA A 544 -53.55 -14.95 -4.96
C ALA A 544 -54.09 -14.37 -3.64
N PRO A 545 -53.59 -14.77 -2.44
CA PRO A 545 -54.08 -14.21 -1.17
C PRO A 545 -53.86 -12.69 -1.02
N GLU A 546 -52.79 -12.15 -1.61
CA GLU A 546 -52.53 -10.70 -1.59
C GLU A 546 -53.50 -9.98 -2.52
N ARG A 547 -53.80 -10.57 -3.69
CA ARG A 547 -54.78 -10.04 -4.63
C ARG A 547 -56.20 -10.04 -4.04
N ASP A 548 -56.60 -11.14 -3.40
CA ASP A 548 -57.87 -11.23 -2.66
C ASP A 548 -57.93 -10.24 -1.47
N GLY A 549 -56.77 -9.96 -0.87
CA GLY A 549 -56.64 -8.93 0.17
C GLY A 549 -56.86 -7.53 -0.37
N MET A 550 -56.27 -7.20 -1.52
CA MET A 550 -56.44 -5.93 -2.21
C MET A 550 -57.88 -5.72 -2.67
N GLU A 551 -58.53 -6.76 -3.19
CA GLU A 551 -59.94 -6.71 -3.59
C GLU A 551 -60.85 -6.39 -2.41
N ARG A 552 -60.67 -7.10 -1.29
CA ARG A 552 -61.41 -6.84 -0.04
C ARG A 552 -61.15 -5.44 0.50
N GLU A 553 -59.90 -4.99 0.50
CA GLU A 553 -59.54 -3.65 0.96
C GLU A 553 -60.24 -2.56 0.13
N VAL A 554 -60.26 -2.73 -1.19
CA VAL A 554 -60.94 -1.81 -2.11
C VAL A 554 -62.45 -1.79 -1.91
N GLY A 555 -63.06 -2.92 -1.54
CA GLY A 555 -64.49 -3.02 -1.25
C GLY A 555 -64.91 -2.47 0.10
N MET A 556 -64.05 -2.55 1.12
CA MET A 556 -64.40 -2.30 2.53
C MET A 556 -63.61 -1.15 3.19
N SER A 557 -62.88 -0.35 2.41
CA SER A 557 -62.11 0.78 2.92
C SER A 557 -62.17 2.00 1.99
N GLU A 558 -61.60 3.14 2.42
CA GLU A 558 -61.50 4.34 1.59
C GLU A 558 -60.53 4.22 0.40
N THR A 559 -59.79 3.11 0.29
CA THR A 559 -58.85 2.87 -0.82
C THR A 559 -59.59 2.73 -2.14
N ASP A 560 -59.26 3.60 -3.10
CA ASP A 560 -59.87 3.64 -4.44
C ASP A 560 -58.98 3.07 -5.53
N PHE A 561 -57.65 3.08 -5.35
CA PHE A 561 -56.70 2.63 -6.36
C PHE A 561 -55.40 2.08 -5.77
N PHE A 562 -54.71 1.28 -6.58
CA PHE A 562 -53.32 0.90 -6.37
C PHE A 562 -52.48 1.39 -7.55
N PHE A 563 -51.31 1.97 -7.28
CA PHE A 563 -50.37 2.43 -8.29
C PHE A 563 -49.02 1.74 -8.07
N PHE A 564 -48.74 0.74 -8.91
CA PHE A 564 -47.49 0.00 -8.88
C PHE A 564 -46.42 0.71 -9.70
N ILE A 565 -45.24 0.83 -9.13
CA ILE A 565 -44.02 1.28 -9.79
C ILE A 565 -43.13 0.05 -9.88
N VAL A 566 -42.84 -0.40 -11.10
CA VAL A 566 -42.02 -1.59 -11.33
C VAL A 566 -40.55 -1.21 -11.19
N PRO A 567 -39.73 -1.93 -10.38
CA PRO A 567 -38.30 -1.65 -10.25
C PRO A 567 -37.58 -1.63 -11.61
N PRO A 568 -36.49 -0.85 -11.75
CA PRO A 568 -35.72 -0.83 -12.99
C PRO A 568 -35.10 -2.21 -13.28
N THR A 569 -35.09 -2.60 -14.56
CA THR A 569 -34.53 -3.87 -15.06
C THR A 569 -33.53 -3.61 -16.19
N ILE A 570 -32.69 -4.59 -16.53
CA ILE A 570 -31.82 -4.56 -17.71
C ILE A 570 -32.40 -5.30 -18.93
N GLU A 571 -33.37 -6.18 -18.69
CA GLU A 571 -34.12 -6.87 -19.73
C GLU A 571 -35.56 -6.34 -19.76
N ALA A 572 -36.21 -6.45 -20.92
CA ALA A 572 -37.63 -6.16 -21.02
C ALA A 572 -38.38 -7.04 -20.01
N THR A 573 -39.12 -6.41 -19.10
CA THR A 573 -40.06 -7.11 -18.23
C THR A 573 -41.14 -7.70 -19.13
N THR A 574 -40.97 -8.97 -19.53
CA THR A 574 -42.01 -9.72 -20.23
C THR A 574 -43.16 -9.92 -19.25
N PRO A 575 -44.39 -9.42 -19.50
CA PRO A 575 -45.53 -9.87 -18.72
C PRO A 575 -45.69 -11.38 -18.93
N PRO A 576 -46.03 -12.16 -17.90
CA PRO A 576 -46.11 -13.63 -17.99
C PRO A 576 -47.30 -14.17 -18.80
N THR A 577 -47.84 -13.44 -19.78
CA THR A 577 -49.06 -13.82 -20.52
C THR A 577 -49.01 -13.55 -22.02
N ALA A 578 -49.79 -14.32 -22.80
CA ALA A 578 -49.93 -14.23 -24.26
C ALA A 578 -50.50 -12.90 -24.79
N ALA A 579 -51.00 -12.03 -23.91
CA ALA A 579 -51.36 -10.66 -24.22
C ALA A 579 -50.10 -9.79 -24.03
N GLY A 580 -49.65 -9.12 -25.09
CA GLY A 580 -48.37 -8.40 -25.14
C GLY A 580 -48.18 -7.30 -24.05
N PRO A 581 -47.07 -6.53 -24.12
CA PRO A 581 -46.62 -5.60 -23.06
C PRO A 581 -47.58 -4.45 -22.69
N THR A 582 -48.75 -4.37 -23.32
CA THR A 582 -49.69 -3.23 -23.23
C THR A 582 -50.98 -3.53 -22.47
N THR A 583 -51.17 -4.75 -21.94
CA THR A 583 -52.42 -5.13 -21.28
C THR A 583 -52.18 -5.94 -20.01
N LEU A 584 -52.99 -5.70 -18.98
CA LEU A 584 -52.95 -6.49 -17.74
C LEU A 584 -53.63 -7.85 -17.92
N PRO A 585 -53.13 -8.93 -17.28
CA PRO A 585 -53.84 -10.20 -17.17
C PRO A 585 -55.24 -10.00 -16.57
N PRO A 586 -56.24 -10.84 -16.92
CA PRO A 586 -57.61 -10.69 -16.44
C PRO A 586 -57.74 -10.58 -14.90
N GLU A 587 -56.91 -11.32 -14.18
CA GLU A 587 -56.89 -11.33 -12.72
C GLU A 587 -56.43 -10.00 -12.11
N LEU A 588 -55.52 -9.29 -12.78
CA LEU A 588 -55.05 -7.95 -12.38
C LEU A 588 -55.95 -6.84 -12.94
N ALA A 589 -56.53 -7.05 -14.12
CA ALA A 589 -57.48 -6.11 -14.73
C ALA A 589 -58.80 -6.00 -13.95
N ALA A 590 -59.15 -7.00 -13.14
CA ALA A 590 -60.30 -6.94 -12.24
C ALA A 590 -60.11 -5.97 -11.05
N LEU A 591 -58.86 -5.62 -10.72
CA LEU A 591 -58.53 -4.72 -9.63
C LEU A 591 -58.38 -3.27 -10.12
N PRO A 592 -58.66 -2.25 -9.29
CA PRO A 592 -58.44 -0.85 -9.64
C PRO A 592 -56.94 -0.50 -9.52
N LEU A 593 -56.11 -1.05 -10.39
CA LEU A 593 -54.67 -0.87 -10.35
C LEU A 593 -54.10 -0.26 -11.62
N LEU A 594 -53.04 0.53 -11.46
CA LEU A 594 -52.18 1.03 -12.53
C LEU A 594 -50.76 0.54 -12.30
N VAL A 595 -50.04 0.27 -13.38
CA VAL A 595 -48.66 -0.21 -13.34
C VAL A 595 -47.78 0.68 -14.20
N TRP A 596 -46.83 1.36 -13.58
CA TRP A 596 -45.79 2.12 -14.26
C TRP A 596 -44.59 1.23 -14.54
N VAL A 597 -44.42 0.90 -15.81
CA VAL A 597 -43.37 0.01 -16.33
C VAL A 597 -42.26 0.86 -16.94
N PRO A 598 -41.03 0.84 -16.39
CA PRO A 598 -39.89 1.53 -16.97
C PRO A 598 -39.39 0.80 -18.23
N ARG A 599 -38.67 1.52 -19.11
CA ARG A 599 -37.86 0.86 -20.14
C ARG A 599 -36.64 0.17 -19.50
N PRO A 600 -36.14 -0.94 -20.08
CA PRO A 600 -34.90 -1.54 -19.63
C PRO A 600 -33.73 -0.56 -19.68
N LEU A 601 -32.86 -0.65 -18.68
CA LEU A 601 -31.59 0.05 -18.63
C LEU A 601 -30.61 -0.60 -19.61
N ASP A 602 -29.92 0.21 -20.40
CA ASP A 602 -29.09 -0.20 -21.53
C ASP A 602 -27.58 -0.23 -21.22
N ASP A 603 -27.14 0.37 -20.11
CA ASP A 603 -25.71 0.51 -19.77
C ASP A 603 -25.30 -0.28 -18.52
N LEU A 604 -25.36 -1.60 -18.59
CA LEU A 604 -24.96 -2.48 -17.48
C LEU A 604 -23.49 -2.31 -17.08
N GLU A 605 -22.62 -1.94 -18.03
CA GLU A 605 -21.20 -1.70 -17.78
C GLU A 605 -21.01 -0.50 -16.85
N PHE A 606 -21.62 0.64 -17.19
CA PHE A 606 -21.62 1.82 -16.32
C PHE A 606 -22.23 1.54 -14.95
N LEU A 607 -23.39 0.87 -14.89
CA LEU A 607 -24.05 0.55 -13.63
C LEU A 607 -23.16 -0.32 -12.73
N THR A 608 -22.44 -1.27 -13.32
CA THR A 608 -21.47 -2.13 -12.62
C THR A 608 -20.29 -1.31 -12.10
N GLU A 609 -19.70 -0.46 -12.93
CA GLU A 609 -18.56 0.38 -12.52
C GLU A 609 -18.93 1.42 -11.45
N ALA A 610 -20.09 2.07 -11.58
CA ALA A 610 -20.61 3.01 -10.58
C ALA A 610 -20.85 2.30 -9.24
N ARG A 611 -21.44 1.09 -9.25
CA ARG A 611 -21.61 0.28 -8.04
C ARG A 611 -20.27 -0.17 -7.45
N ALA A 612 -19.32 -0.56 -8.28
CA ALA A 612 -17.98 -0.94 -7.85
C ALA A 612 -17.25 0.21 -7.16
N ARG A 613 -17.34 1.44 -7.70
CA ARG A 613 -16.78 2.65 -7.08
C ARG A 613 -17.38 2.92 -5.70
N GLN A 614 -18.70 2.84 -5.56
CA GLN A 614 -19.38 3.03 -4.26
C GLN A 614 -18.93 2.00 -3.21
N LEU A 615 -18.84 0.72 -3.59
CA LEU A 615 -18.39 -0.35 -2.70
C LEU A 615 -16.89 -0.24 -2.37
N ALA A 616 -16.07 0.20 -3.32
CA ALA A 616 -14.65 0.44 -3.10
C ALA A 616 -14.43 1.53 -2.04
N VAL A 617 -15.18 2.64 -2.11
CA VAL A 617 -15.14 3.70 -1.10
C VAL A 617 -15.60 3.20 0.27
N LYS A 618 -16.75 2.51 0.35
CA LYS A 618 -17.22 1.94 1.63
C LYS A 618 -16.22 0.98 2.26
N LYS A 619 -15.56 0.14 1.46
CA LYS A 619 -14.51 -0.78 1.94
C LYS A 619 -13.29 -0.02 2.44
N LEU A 620 -12.88 1.06 1.76
CA LEU A 620 -11.74 1.90 2.17
C LEU A 620 -12.03 2.69 3.45
N GLU A 621 -13.27 3.12 3.67
CA GLU A 621 -13.69 3.79 4.90
C GLU A 621 -13.77 2.84 6.09
N ALA A 622 -14.18 1.58 5.86
CA ALA A 622 -14.29 0.57 6.90
C ALA A 622 -12.93 -0.04 7.30
N ASP A 623 -12.02 -0.24 6.35
CA ASP A 623 -10.68 -0.80 6.56
C ASP A 623 -9.62 0.05 5.82
N PRO A 624 -9.08 1.09 6.47
CA PRO A 624 -8.18 2.04 5.83
C PRO A 624 -6.82 1.42 5.52
N ILE A 625 -6.53 1.25 4.23
CA ILE A 625 -5.18 0.91 3.75
C ILE A 625 -4.27 2.16 3.74
N PRO A 626 -2.94 1.98 3.70
CA PRO A 626 -2.01 3.09 3.45
C PRO A 626 -2.45 3.92 2.24
N ARG A 627 -2.49 5.26 2.40
CA ARG A 627 -2.94 6.24 1.38
C ARG A 627 -4.41 6.15 0.95
N ALA A 628 -5.28 5.52 1.76
CA ALA A 628 -6.74 5.55 1.55
C ALA A 628 -7.27 6.99 1.35
N ALA A 629 -6.77 7.96 2.11
CA ALA A 629 -7.16 9.37 1.97
C ALA A 629 -6.90 9.96 0.57
N GLU A 630 -5.84 9.53 -0.11
CA GLU A 630 -5.51 10.00 -1.46
C GLU A 630 -6.36 9.33 -2.52
N ILE A 631 -6.64 8.03 -2.36
CA ILE A 631 -7.56 7.28 -3.24
C ILE A 631 -8.97 7.86 -3.12
N LEU A 632 -9.42 8.16 -1.90
CA LEU A 632 -10.72 8.80 -1.65
C LEU A 632 -10.81 10.15 -2.35
N LYS A 633 -9.77 11.00 -2.28
CA LYS A 633 -9.75 12.29 -3.01
C LYS A 633 -9.94 12.14 -4.52
N VAL A 634 -9.48 11.04 -5.11
CA VAL A 634 -9.68 10.76 -6.55
C VAL A 634 -11.10 10.24 -6.83
N LEU A 635 -11.64 9.38 -5.97
CA LEU A 635 -12.94 8.75 -6.18
C LEU A 635 -14.12 9.66 -5.84
N SER A 636 -14.00 10.58 -4.88
CA SER A 636 -15.13 11.42 -4.43
C SER A 636 -15.76 12.27 -5.53
N PRO A 637 -15.02 13.02 -6.37
CA PRO A 637 -15.64 13.82 -7.45
C PRO A 637 -16.40 12.94 -8.45
N VAL A 638 -15.83 11.78 -8.75
CA VAL A 638 -16.37 10.82 -9.71
C VAL A 638 -17.67 10.18 -9.20
N LEU A 639 -17.79 9.94 -7.90
CA LEU A 639 -19.03 9.43 -7.29
C LEU A 639 -20.19 10.41 -7.39
N GLU A 640 -19.93 11.71 -7.28
CA GLU A 640 -20.97 12.74 -7.46
C GLU A 640 -21.45 12.82 -8.92
N ASP A 641 -20.54 12.65 -9.88
CA ASP A 641 -20.87 12.55 -11.30
C ASP A 641 -21.69 11.29 -11.60
N ASP A 642 -21.27 10.14 -11.07
CA ASP A 642 -22.01 8.88 -11.19
C ASP A 642 -23.43 9.01 -10.63
N ARG A 643 -23.60 9.65 -9.47
CA ARG A 643 -24.91 9.86 -8.86
C ARG A 643 -25.84 10.66 -9.76
N ARG A 644 -25.34 11.75 -10.35
CA ARG A 644 -26.13 12.59 -11.28
C ARG A 644 -26.53 11.82 -12.53
N HIS A 645 -25.59 11.09 -13.12
CA HIS A 645 -25.84 10.31 -14.33
C HIS A 645 -26.80 9.13 -14.07
N LEU A 646 -26.68 8.46 -12.92
CA LEU A 646 -27.62 7.40 -12.50
C LEU A 646 -29.05 7.91 -12.41
N VAL A 647 -29.26 9.08 -11.78
CA VAL A 647 -30.59 9.69 -11.68
C VAL A 647 -31.16 10.00 -13.07
N GLU A 648 -30.35 10.55 -13.97
CA GLU A 648 -30.75 10.86 -15.34
C GLU A 648 -31.17 9.60 -16.12
N ILE A 649 -30.35 8.54 -16.07
CA ILE A 649 -30.64 7.26 -16.74
C ILE A 649 -31.96 6.67 -16.22
N VAL A 650 -32.17 6.66 -14.90
CA VAL A 650 -33.38 6.10 -14.30
C VAL A 650 -34.61 6.94 -14.67
N LEU A 651 -34.55 8.27 -14.57
CA LEU A 651 -35.67 9.13 -14.97
C LEU A 651 -36.02 8.93 -16.45
N LYS A 652 -35.01 8.89 -17.33
CA LYS A 652 -35.20 8.64 -18.77
C LYS A 652 -35.86 7.29 -19.03
N SER A 653 -35.48 6.25 -18.29
CA SER A 653 -36.06 4.91 -18.36
C SER A 653 -37.54 4.90 -17.97
N TYR A 654 -37.92 5.53 -16.85
CA TYR A 654 -39.31 5.58 -16.37
C TYR A 654 -40.22 6.45 -17.24
N PHE A 655 -39.77 7.65 -17.62
CA PHE A 655 -40.54 8.56 -18.48
C PHE A 655 -40.54 8.14 -19.95
N GLY A 656 -39.59 7.30 -20.38
CA GLY A 656 -39.65 6.60 -21.65
C GLY A 656 -40.57 5.36 -21.63
N GLY A 657 -40.92 4.87 -20.44
CA GLY A 657 -41.75 3.69 -20.22
C GLY A 657 -43.24 3.91 -20.52
N SER A 658 -44.08 3.14 -19.85
CA SER A 658 -45.55 3.19 -20.02
C SER A 658 -46.29 2.99 -18.71
N ILE A 659 -47.45 3.62 -18.58
CA ILE A 659 -48.41 3.32 -17.50
C ILE A 659 -49.54 2.48 -18.09
N VAL A 660 -49.75 1.28 -17.54
CA VAL A 660 -50.75 0.32 -18.00
C VAL A 660 -51.84 0.18 -16.95
N GLY A 661 -53.10 0.24 -17.38
CA GLY A 661 -54.27 0.01 -16.52
C GLY A 661 -55.18 -1.11 -17.04
N PRO A 662 -56.36 -1.30 -16.43
CA PRO A 662 -57.30 -2.37 -16.79
C PRO A 662 -57.80 -2.28 -18.23
N SER A 663 -57.97 -1.06 -18.74
CA SER A 663 -58.45 -0.78 -20.09
C SER A 663 -57.32 -0.62 -21.12
N GLY A 664 -56.07 -0.91 -20.76
CA GLY A 664 -54.89 -0.73 -21.61
C GLY A 664 -53.97 0.43 -21.18
N PRO A 665 -53.06 0.89 -22.07
CA PRO A 665 -52.10 1.95 -21.74
C PRO A 665 -52.78 3.31 -21.55
N ILE A 666 -52.28 4.09 -20.59
CA ILE A 666 -52.74 5.46 -20.35
C ILE A 666 -51.88 6.43 -21.15
N ASP A 667 -52.36 6.78 -22.33
CA ASP A 667 -51.70 7.73 -23.21
C ASP A 667 -51.62 9.13 -22.59
N GLY A 668 -50.51 9.82 -22.82
CA GLY A 668 -50.33 11.23 -22.43
C GLY A 668 -49.94 11.47 -20.96
N ALA A 669 -50.09 10.49 -20.06
CA ALA A 669 -49.76 10.66 -18.64
C ALA A 669 -48.29 11.05 -18.40
N LEU A 670 -47.37 10.45 -19.16
CA LEU A 670 -45.93 10.70 -19.11
C LEU A 670 -45.47 11.82 -20.06
N THR A 671 -46.38 12.49 -20.77
CA THR A 671 -46.04 13.51 -21.78
C THR A 671 -46.04 14.94 -21.20
N GLY A 672 -45.25 15.83 -21.80
CA GLY A 672 -45.26 17.26 -21.46
C GLY A 672 -44.35 17.69 -20.31
N GLY A 673 -43.21 17.02 -20.12
CA GLY A 673 -42.18 17.35 -19.12
C GLY A 673 -41.99 16.25 -18.07
N LEU A 674 -41.26 16.57 -16.99
CA LEU A 674 -41.02 15.70 -15.84
C LEU A 674 -41.92 16.14 -14.66
N PRO A 675 -43.21 15.74 -14.61
CA PRO A 675 -44.08 16.07 -13.49
C PRO A 675 -43.58 15.42 -12.19
N THR A 676 -43.92 16.04 -11.05
CA THR A 676 -43.79 15.38 -9.74
C THR A 676 -44.69 14.15 -9.69
N LEU A 677 -44.37 13.18 -8.81
CA LEU A 677 -45.16 11.96 -8.67
C LEU A 677 -46.64 12.26 -8.39
N ASP A 678 -46.94 13.25 -7.54
CA ASP A 678 -48.33 13.62 -7.22
C ASP A 678 -49.12 14.09 -8.45
N ARG A 679 -48.50 14.92 -9.31
CA ARG A 679 -49.13 15.37 -10.57
C ARG A 679 -49.31 14.24 -11.56
N LEU A 680 -48.38 13.29 -11.59
CA LEU A 680 -48.50 12.09 -12.41
C LEU A 680 -49.67 11.22 -11.94
N LEU A 681 -49.79 11.02 -10.63
CA LEU A 681 -50.90 10.27 -10.01
C LEU A 681 -52.24 10.92 -10.34
N GLU A 682 -52.38 12.24 -10.21
CA GLU A 682 -53.61 12.97 -10.59
C GLU A 682 -54.04 12.70 -12.03
N ARG A 683 -53.08 12.71 -12.97
CA ARG A 683 -53.34 12.45 -14.40
C ARG A 683 -53.70 10.99 -14.67
N ALA A 684 -52.91 10.06 -14.12
CA ALA A 684 -53.04 8.64 -14.43
C ALA A 684 -54.25 8.01 -13.73
N VAL A 685 -54.43 8.27 -12.43
CA VAL A 685 -55.50 7.70 -11.61
C VAL A 685 -56.87 8.24 -12.03
N GLY A 686 -56.95 9.45 -12.58
CA GLY A 686 -58.23 10.02 -13.05
C GLY A 686 -58.95 9.17 -14.10
N SER A 687 -58.22 8.51 -15.00
CA SER A 687 -58.79 7.58 -16.00
C SER A 687 -59.36 6.32 -15.34
N LEU A 688 -58.61 5.76 -14.38
CA LEU A 688 -59.03 4.59 -13.61
C LEU A 688 -60.30 4.88 -12.78
N LEU A 689 -60.33 6.02 -12.08
CA LEU A 689 -61.48 6.43 -11.27
C LEU A 689 -62.72 6.68 -12.12
N GLY A 690 -62.56 7.22 -13.33
CA GLY A 690 -63.66 7.40 -14.28
C GLY A 690 -64.28 6.09 -14.73
N GLN A 691 -63.48 5.03 -14.89
CA GLN A 691 -63.98 3.69 -15.22
C GLN A 691 -64.70 3.06 -14.02
N ARG A 692 -64.15 3.25 -12.82
CA ARG A 692 -64.70 2.71 -11.57
C ARG A 692 -65.99 3.39 -11.14
N TYR A 693 -66.06 4.71 -11.29
CA TYR A 693 -67.19 5.56 -10.89
C TYR A 693 -67.71 6.36 -12.10
N PRO A 694 -68.30 5.69 -13.10
CA PRO A 694 -68.63 6.28 -14.39
C PRO A 694 -69.67 7.39 -14.31
N ARG A 695 -70.47 7.42 -13.24
CA ARG A 695 -71.50 8.43 -13.01
C ARG A 695 -71.08 9.49 -11.99
N HIS A 696 -69.84 9.47 -11.48
CA HIS A 696 -69.43 10.45 -10.45
C HIS A 696 -69.53 11.90 -10.94
N PHE A 697 -69.29 12.16 -12.23
CA PHE A 697 -69.31 13.50 -12.79
C PHE A 697 -70.69 14.19 -12.70
N THR A 698 -71.78 13.43 -12.58
CA THR A 698 -73.14 13.98 -12.44
C THR A 698 -73.39 14.54 -11.04
N VAL A 699 -72.65 14.05 -10.04
CA VAL A 699 -72.76 14.41 -8.63
C VAL A 699 -71.51 15.12 -8.09
N ALA A 700 -70.51 15.32 -8.94
CA ALA A 700 -69.24 15.93 -8.59
C ALA A 700 -69.44 17.36 -8.08
N PRO A 701 -68.84 17.71 -6.93
CA PRO A 701 -68.97 19.05 -6.39
C PRO A 701 -68.17 20.08 -7.23
N THR A 702 -68.63 21.32 -7.25
CA THR A 702 -67.92 22.42 -7.92
C THR A 702 -66.93 23.15 -7.00
N GLY A 703 -66.84 22.73 -5.74
CA GLY A 703 -65.91 23.28 -4.75
C GLY A 703 -65.39 22.22 -3.77
N ALA A 704 -64.27 22.51 -3.11
CA ALA A 704 -63.67 21.60 -2.13
C ALA A 704 -64.58 21.39 -0.91
N MET A 705 -64.64 20.16 -0.39
CA MET A 705 -65.44 19.85 0.79
C MET A 705 -64.82 20.55 2.00
N LEU A 706 -65.65 21.28 2.73
CA LEU A 706 -65.21 22.04 3.89
C LEU A 706 -65.41 21.19 5.15
N GLY A 707 -64.38 21.09 6.00
CA GLY A 707 -64.30 20.11 7.10
C GLY A 707 -65.46 20.08 8.11
N ARG A 708 -65.42 19.09 9.02
CA ARG A 708 -66.54 18.69 9.93
C ARG A 708 -67.27 19.83 10.66
N SER A 709 -66.57 20.87 11.09
CA SER A 709 -67.19 22.01 11.78
C SER A 709 -68.23 22.75 10.92
N ARG A 710 -68.00 22.82 9.61
CA ARG A 710 -68.89 23.49 8.65
C ARG A 710 -70.05 22.60 8.21
N LEU A 711 -69.90 21.27 8.28
CA LEU A 711 -71.02 20.34 8.13
C LEU A 711 -72.01 20.47 9.28
N SER A 712 -71.55 20.59 10.53
CA SER A 712 -72.42 20.86 11.67
C SER A 712 -73.16 22.20 11.53
N GLU A 713 -72.46 23.23 11.02
CA GLU A 713 -73.06 24.52 10.72
C GLU A 713 -74.16 24.41 9.64
N LEU A 714 -73.93 23.64 8.56
CA LEU A 714 -74.93 23.37 7.53
C LEU A 714 -76.16 22.63 8.09
N VAL A 715 -75.94 21.66 8.99
CA VAL A 715 -77.03 20.91 9.63
C VAL A 715 -77.91 21.85 10.46
N GLU A 716 -77.30 22.65 11.34
CA GLU A 716 -78.02 23.54 12.25
C GLU A 716 -78.67 24.72 11.53
N SER A 717 -77.99 25.34 10.56
CA SER A 717 -78.47 26.57 9.91
C SER A 717 -79.41 26.34 8.72
N PHE A 718 -79.41 25.15 8.11
CA PHE A 718 -80.20 24.88 6.90
C PHE A 718 -80.95 23.55 6.92
N LEU A 719 -80.29 22.42 7.19
CA LEU A 719 -80.95 21.11 7.06
C LEU A 719 -82.04 20.90 8.11
N ARG A 720 -81.89 21.45 9.32
CA ARG A 720 -82.90 21.37 10.39
C ARG A 720 -84.17 22.16 10.08
N SER A 721 -84.05 23.34 9.47
CA SER A 721 -85.19 24.20 9.11
C SER A 721 -85.78 23.86 7.74
N GLY A 722 -85.01 23.22 6.86
CA GLY A 722 -85.40 22.86 5.49
C GLY A 722 -85.57 24.04 4.53
N SER A 723 -85.46 25.28 5.01
CA SER A 723 -85.51 26.50 4.17
C SER A 723 -84.89 27.70 4.88
N VAL A 724 -84.38 28.64 4.09
CA VAL A 724 -83.86 29.93 4.54
C VAL A 724 -84.35 31.02 3.59
N ALA A 725 -84.99 32.06 4.12
CA ALA A 725 -85.70 33.08 3.34
C ALA A 725 -84.78 34.01 2.51
N THR A 726 -83.55 34.28 2.96
CA THR A 726 -82.58 35.13 2.23
C THR A 726 -81.19 34.49 2.15
N PRO A 727 -80.45 34.62 1.04
CA PRO A 727 -79.14 33.98 0.88
C PRO A 727 -78.08 34.56 1.83
N GLN A 728 -78.30 35.79 2.34
CA GLN A 728 -77.44 36.45 3.33
C GLN A 728 -77.65 35.95 4.77
N ALA A 729 -78.75 35.27 5.08
CA ALA A 729 -79.02 34.75 6.42
C ALA A 729 -78.17 33.53 6.79
N VAL A 730 -77.44 32.96 5.82
CA VAL A 730 -76.50 31.85 6.03
C VAL A 730 -75.07 32.34 5.87
N GLY A 731 -74.16 31.87 6.73
CA GLY A 731 -72.73 32.17 6.66
C GLY A 731 -72.12 31.81 5.30
N GLY A 732 -71.05 32.52 4.91
CA GLY A 732 -70.39 32.33 3.61
C GLY A 732 -69.89 30.89 3.37
N SER A 733 -69.48 30.20 4.44
CA SER A 733 -69.11 28.77 4.46
C SER A 733 -70.26 27.85 4.03
N VAL A 734 -71.44 28.04 4.63
CA VAL A 734 -72.62 27.21 4.35
C VAL A 734 -73.17 27.52 2.97
N ARG A 735 -73.12 28.78 2.52
CA ARG A 735 -73.50 29.14 1.14
C ARG A 735 -72.65 28.40 0.11
N GLN A 736 -71.35 28.26 0.33
CA GLN A 736 -70.47 27.47 -0.54
C GLN A 736 -70.86 25.99 -0.58
N LEU A 737 -71.27 25.40 0.56
CA LEU A 737 -71.77 24.02 0.59
C LEU A 737 -73.13 23.87 -0.12
N LEU A 738 -74.02 24.85 0.04
CA LEU A 738 -75.31 24.87 -0.67
C LEU A 738 -75.11 24.94 -2.18
N GLU A 739 -74.25 25.85 -2.65
CA GLU A 739 -74.01 26.05 -4.08
C GLU A 739 -73.13 24.97 -4.70
N GLY A 740 -72.12 24.48 -3.96
CA GLY A 740 -71.12 23.54 -4.47
C GLY A 740 -71.45 22.07 -4.29
N TYR A 741 -72.32 21.70 -3.33
CA TYR A 741 -72.68 20.31 -3.03
C TYR A 741 -74.19 20.04 -3.15
N LEU A 742 -75.04 20.75 -2.40
CA LEU A 742 -76.47 20.40 -2.35
C LEU A 742 -77.21 20.79 -3.64
N LYS A 743 -76.86 21.92 -4.26
CA LYS A 743 -77.43 22.36 -5.53
C LYS A 743 -76.97 21.49 -6.70
N THR A 744 -75.68 21.15 -6.76
CA THR A 744 -75.11 20.33 -7.84
C THR A 744 -75.74 18.94 -7.87
N GLN A 745 -76.09 18.39 -6.71
CA GLN A 745 -76.77 17.10 -6.57
C GLN A 745 -78.31 17.17 -6.64
N SER A 746 -78.88 18.35 -6.97
CA SER A 746 -80.34 18.57 -7.01
C SER A 746 -81.09 18.24 -5.70
N LEU A 747 -80.42 18.45 -4.56
CA LEU A 747 -80.98 18.24 -3.22
C LEU A 747 -81.54 19.55 -2.63
N ALA A 748 -81.05 20.70 -3.07
CA ALA A 748 -81.53 22.03 -2.68
C ALA A 748 -81.64 22.96 -3.89
N GLY A 749 -82.64 23.86 -3.85
CA GLY A 749 -82.90 24.84 -4.91
C GLY A 749 -83.14 26.24 -4.37
N ARG A 750 -83.11 27.25 -5.26
CA ARG A 750 -83.50 28.62 -4.90
C ARG A 750 -85.01 28.79 -5.07
N ALA A 751 -85.68 29.28 -4.04
CA ALA A 751 -87.12 29.57 -4.05
C ALA A 751 -87.40 30.87 -3.29
N GLY A 752 -88.16 31.80 -3.89
CA GLY A 752 -88.57 33.05 -3.25
C GLY A 752 -87.41 33.97 -2.81
N GLY A 753 -86.28 33.94 -3.53
CA GLY A 753 -85.07 34.69 -3.17
C GLY A 753 -84.17 33.98 -2.14
N GLY A 754 -84.64 32.92 -1.48
CA GLY A 754 -83.91 32.13 -0.49
C GLY A 754 -83.49 30.72 -0.99
N TRP A 755 -83.08 29.87 -0.06
CA TRP A 755 -82.75 28.46 -0.29
C TRP A 755 -83.81 27.54 0.32
N GLN A 756 -84.17 26.46 -0.38
CA GLN A 756 -85.09 25.47 0.14
C GLN A 756 -84.57 24.06 -0.17
N LEU A 757 -84.65 23.17 0.83
CA LEU A 757 -84.42 21.75 0.64
C LEU A 757 -85.56 21.20 -0.22
N ARG A 758 -85.21 20.76 -1.42
CA ARG A 758 -86.17 20.23 -2.39
C ARG A 758 -85.46 19.12 -3.15
N VAL A 759 -85.68 17.89 -2.70
CA VAL A 759 -85.15 16.70 -3.34
C VAL A 759 -86.03 16.38 -4.53
N ASP A 760 -85.52 16.63 -5.74
CA ASP A 760 -86.19 16.24 -6.98
C ASP A 760 -85.72 14.82 -7.36
N LEU A 761 -86.53 13.81 -7.01
CA LEU A 761 -86.20 12.40 -7.25
C LEU A 761 -86.03 12.06 -8.75
N ALA A 762 -86.63 12.84 -9.65
CA ALA A 762 -86.48 12.62 -11.09
C ALA A 762 -85.15 13.18 -11.65
N ARG A 763 -84.48 14.07 -10.89
CA ARG A 763 -83.25 14.77 -11.32
C ARG A 763 -82.04 14.47 -10.45
N SER A 764 -82.24 14.07 -9.20
CA SER A 764 -81.17 13.77 -8.25
C SER A 764 -80.70 12.33 -8.41
N GLU A 765 -79.59 12.13 -9.12
CA GLU A 765 -78.94 10.81 -9.20
C GLU A 765 -78.52 10.29 -7.83
N THR A 766 -78.07 11.18 -6.92
CA THR A 766 -77.70 10.82 -5.54
C THR A 766 -78.89 10.24 -4.78
N ALA A 767 -80.06 10.90 -4.84
CA ALA A 767 -81.25 10.43 -4.14
C ALA A 767 -81.83 9.15 -4.78
N GLY A 768 -81.77 9.04 -6.11
CA GLY A 768 -82.14 7.81 -6.83
C GLY A 768 -81.27 6.63 -6.40
N GLN A 769 -79.95 6.80 -6.42
CA GLN A 769 -79.00 5.75 -6.01
C GLN A 769 -79.16 5.38 -4.52
N LEU A 770 -79.47 6.34 -3.65
CA LEU A 770 -79.77 6.08 -2.24
C LEU A 770 -80.99 5.16 -2.10
N LEU A 771 -82.09 5.46 -2.79
CA LEU A 771 -83.32 4.66 -2.77
C LEU A 771 -83.11 3.27 -3.38
N GLU A 772 -82.40 3.17 -4.50
CA GLU A 772 -82.01 1.89 -5.10
C GLU A 772 -81.14 1.06 -4.16
N SER A 773 -80.24 1.70 -3.41
CA SER A 773 -79.31 1.00 -2.51
C SER A 773 -80.01 0.47 -1.25
N LEU A 774 -81.06 1.15 -0.76
CA LEU A 774 -81.82 0.76 0.43
C LEU A 774 -82.66 -0.50 0.18
N GLY A 775 -83.24 -0.67 -1.00
CA GLY A 775 -84.12 -1.82 -1.30
C GLY A 775 -85.34 -1.91 -0.37
N ASP A 776 -85.89 -3.12 -0.21
CA ASP A 776 -87.07 -3.39 0.63
C ASP A 776 -86.72 -3.88 2.07
N ASP A 777 -85.45 -4.25 2.31
CA ASP A 777 -84.99 -4.83 3.58
C ASP A 777 -84.28 -3.78 4.48
N PRO A 778 -84.40 -3.89 5.82
CA PRO A 778 -83.70 -3.00 6.74
C PRO A 778 -82.17 -3.19 6.66
N MET A 779 -81.46 -2.07 6.44
CA MET A 779 -80.01 -2.05 6.22
C MET A 779 -79.28 -1.19 7.26
N GLY A 780 -78.09 -1.64 7.68
CA GLY A 780 -77.20 -0.85 8.51
C GLY A 780 -76.67 0.39 7.77
N ILE A 781 -76.51 1.51 8.48
CA ILE A 781 -75.98 2.76 7.90
C ILE A 781 -74.58 2.55 7.30
N GLU A 782 -73.77 1.67 7.89
CA GLU A 782 -72.42 1.37 7.41
C GLU A 782 -72.45 0.57 6.09
N ASP A 783 -73.34 -0.41 5.96
CA ASP A 783 -73.52 -1.17 4.70
C ASP A 783 -74.04 -0.26 3.58
N LEU A 784 -74.98 0.62 3.92
CA LEU A 784 -75.51 1.62 2.99
C LEU A 784 -74.40 2.58 2.54
N TYR A 785 -73.55 3.02 3.47
CA TYR A 785 -72.40 3.85 3.15
C TYR A 785 -71.49 3.15 2.15
N TRP A 786 -71.07 1.90 2.40
CA TRP A 786 -70.16 1.20 1.50
C TRP A 786 -70.77 0.93 0.12
N ARG A 787 -72.07 0.61 0.04
CA ARG A 787 -72.79 0.49 -1.24
C ARG A 787 -72.75 1.78 -2.05
N LEU A 788 -72.94 2.94 -1.41
CA LEU A 788 -72.90 4.24 -2.07
C LEU A 788 -71.46 4.70 -2.38
N ARG A 789 -70.52 4.41 -1.48
CA ARG A 789 -69.11 4.78 -1.57
C ARG A 789 -68.38 4.03 -2.68
N LYS A 790 -68.75 2.76 -2.90
CA LYS A 790 -68.15 1.87 -3.90
C LYS A 790 -69.06 1.59 -5.09
N GLY A 791 -70.29 2.12 -5.09
CA GLY A 791 -71.22 2.09 -6.22
C GLY A 791 -70.84 3.08 -7.34
N PRO A 792 -71.65 3.19 -8.41
CA PRO A 792 -71.30 3.90 -9.64
C PRO A 792 -71.11 5.42 -9.48
N LEU A 793 -71.65 6.00 -8.41
CA LEU A 793 -71.48 7.40 -8.05
C LEU A 793 -70.22 7.68 -7.24
N GLY A 794 -69.62 6.69 -6.57
CA GLY A 794 -68.39 6.83 -5.79
C GLY A 794 -68.45 7.92 -4.71
N LEU A 795 -69.54 8.02 -3.93
CA LEU A 795 -69.73 9.11 -2.97
C LEU A 795 -68.66 9.10 -1.88
N THR A 796 -68.01 10.24 -1.61
CA THR A 796 -67.06 10.35 -0.49
C THR A 796 -67.78 10.45 0.85
N ARG A 797 -67.05 10.16 1.94
CA ARG A 797 -67.56 10.20 3.32
C ARG A 797 -68.12 11.55 3.78
#